data_AF-A0A9P3FII2-F1
#
_entry.id   AF-A0A9P3FII2-F1
#
_cell.length_a   1.000
_cell.length_b   1.000
_cell.length_c   1.000
_cell.angle_alpha   90.00
_cell.angle_beta   90.00
_cell.angle_gamma   90.00
#
_symmetry.space_group_name_H-M   'P 1'
#
loop_
_entity.id
_entity.type
_entity.pdbx_description
1 polymer ?
#
loop_
_entity_poly.entity_id
_entity_poly.type
_entity_poly.pdbx_seq_one_letter_code
_entity_poly.pdbx_strand_id
1 'polypeptide(L)'
;MGPSPRTSVFREHLDSEPVLSLNTGKKRSRPTPSVRFRSKDDVRVVEQYDDAVSKIGGESHHNAEPRNDKQAQPFPPPTISPAHIQSPLPVRNTSNMYRLGVFTFLLVAVVPLLQSTSFFGHAAVLQPVSGSVLPVRSELQTLERRADSPTNVCFRWAQQSALVNGTLYTYGGQATTEPGQDSDAWNNYFLSLDLTRTWQIATPALTGRAQPSGPPNVSLGYLWSSRESLFLYGGQYSWKPPVAPTAYSTWEYVIADDEWVEHNQPVTSSGPSAPSNDDPVQRAAEGAGANVPSLGRGFYFGGHLDSYTTEGWSNTVPRVYLQSLLEFTFPGATNNQVESLSNDRKAGSDGVYRNVTEGGQQAQVGFTQRADGLLIYVPGFGEQGILLAIAGGTNETFTQMNNIDVYDIATSSWYIQSTSGPTPEIRVNPCAVIAAAPDGTSYNIYMFGGQNLIPFGNQTQFNDMWILTLPSFTWIKVDTDDQSVPPGRSGHTCNIWDAQMVMVGGYTGDRTLTCETPGIYVFDMSALQWVNQFTALSAGADDDSRTAQKSDGSDSTGSNNPFNQQPAQKYSAESPGGLEGSYGYKVPQAVIDVVGGNENGGATVTTPVNTATAGPLATGRPITYTNADGSTSTSSPDSRGGSNGGGSSGPNIGAIVAGVIAGVFFIIACYLAFCAYVYRKQLQLYKRHVEMSQAAARGEKTPTIPGLIGTNADYSTGKNTPSDPSRFGGSVAKWNTNSETGRVSGSGHSRNESGSSSRGGTGVTAAGYNAVRRNSDASDGEEDLLAGQEPTFVGVMLNPRRSLRVINRD
;
A
#
# COMPACT_ATOMS: atom_id res chain seq x y z
N MET A 1 -30.22 -36.69 -5.91
CA MET A 1 -28.78 -36.44 -5.69
C MET A 1 -28.60 -34.93 -5.73
N GLY A 2 -27.98 -34.33 -4.72
CA GLY A 2 -27.61 -32.91 -4.74
C GLY A 2 -26.12 -32.75 -5.03
N PRO A 3 -25.66 -31.56 -5.46
CA PRO A 3 -24.23 -31.29 -5.60
C PRO A 3 -23.54 -31.34 -4.23
N SER A 4 -22.33 -31.91 -4.18
CA SER A 4 -21.47 -31.80 -3.00
C SER A 4 -20.90 -30.37 -2.91
N PRO A 5 -20.70 -29.81 -1.71
CA PRO A 5 -19.92 -28.59 -1.57
C PRO A 5 -18.49 -28.86 -2.03
N ARG A 6 -17.99 -28.09 -2.99
CA ARG A 6 -16.55 -28.02 -3.26
C ARG A 6 -15.92 -27.20 -2.14
N THR A 7 -14.99 -27.79 -1.41
CA THR A 7 -14.12 -27.06 -0.48
C THR A 7 -13.22 -26.12 -1.26
N SER A 8 -13.04 -24.88 -0.78
CA SER A 8 -11.82 -24.14 -1.12
C SER A 8 -10.64 -24.91 -0.52
N VAL A 9 -9.61 -25.19 -1.33
CA VAL A 9 -8.44 -25.98 -0.93
C VAL A 9 -7.20 -25.09 -0.97
N PHE A 10 -7.16 -24.13 -0.06
CA PHE A 10 -5.90 -23.49 0.29
C PHE A 10 -5.20 -24.33 1.36
N ARG A 11 -3.92 -24.63 1.15
CA ARG A 11 -3.06 -25.36 2.10
C ARG A 11 -1.98 -24.45 2.68
N GLU A 12 -2.38 -23.26 3.09
CA GLU A 12 -1.58 -22.46 4.03
C GLU A 12 -1.43 -23.22 5.35
N HIS A 13 -0.32 -23.00 6.06
CA HIS A 13 0.01 -23.72 7.28
C HIS A 13 -0.90 -23.28 8.45
N LEU A 14 -1.95 -24.06 8.68
CA LEU A 14 -2.65 -24.14 9.97
C LEU A 14 -2.26 -25.45 10.67
N ASP A 15 -2.09 -25.41 11.98
CA ASP A 15 -1.35 -26.41 12.75
C ASP A 15 -1.89 -27.85 12.64
N SER A 16 -1.00 -28.77 12.27
CA SER A 16 -1.29 -30.20 12.25
C SER A 16 -1.07 -30.85 13.62
N GLU A 17 -2.00 -30.61 14.55
CA GLU A 17 -2.09 -31.34 15.82
C GLU A 17 -2.16 -32.87 15.59
N PRO A 18 -1.38 -33.69 16.33
CA PRO A 18 -1.26 -35.12 16.06
C PRO A 18 -2.48 -35.92 16.54
N VAL A 19 -3.01 -36.80 15.67
CA VAL A 19 -4.19 -37.63 15.97
C VAL A 19 -3.87 -38.71 17.00
N LEU A 20 -4.09 -38.41 18.28
CA LEU A 20 -4.06 -39.38 19.36
C LEU A 20 -5.38 -40.15 19.47
N SER A 21 -5.35 -41.44 19.12
CA SER A 21 -6.52 -42.32 19.17
C SER A 21 -6.93 -42.67 20.60
N LEU A 22 -8.15 -42.34 21.01
CA LEU A 22 -8.78 -42.92 22.20
C LEU A 22 -10.28 -43.16 22.00
N ASN A 23 -10.71 -44.39 22.24
CA ASN A 23 -12.08 -44.85 22.06
C ASN A 23 -12.77 -45.01 23.43
N THR A 24 -13.90 -44.33 23.66
CA THR A 24 -15.00 -44.82 24.52
C THR A 24 -16.22 -43.89 24.41
N GLY A 25 -17.42 -44.46 24.34
CA GLY A 25 -18.65 -43.68 24.12
C GLY A 25 -19.41 -43.29 25.40
N LYS A 26 -20.04 -42.11 25.39
CA LYS A 26 -21.22 -41.77 26.21
C LYS A 26 -22.01 -40.64 25.55
N LYS A 27 -23.34 -40.77 25.48
CA LYS A 27 -24.22 -39.66 25.02
C LYS A 27 -24.20 -38.52 26.05
N ARG A 28 -24.02 -37.28 25.59
CA ARG A 28 -24.38 -36.07 26.34
C ARG A 28 -24.94 -34.99 25.41
N SER A 29 -25.63 -34.02 25.99
CA SER A 29 -26.50 -33.06 25.30
C SER A 29 -25.72 -31.98 24.53
N ARG A 30 -26.27 -31.59 23.37
CA ARG A 30 -25.80 -30.49 22.51
C ARG A 30 -26.03 -29.13 23.18
N PRO A 31 -25.00 -28.30 23.43
CA PRO A 31 -25.17 -26.87 23.72
C PRO A 31 -25.49 -26.09 22.44
N THR A 32 -26.23 -25.00 22.57
CA THR A 32 -26.51 -24.08 21.45
C THR A 32 -25.47 -22.96 21.45
N PRO A 33 -24.67 -22.77 20.37
CA PRO A 33 -23.78 -21.60 20.27
C PRO A 33 -24.60 -20.38 19.81
N SER A 34 -24.97 -19.52 20.76
CA SER A 34 -25.67 -18.25 20.50
C SER A 34 -24.75 -17.05 20.73
N VAL A 35 -23.69 -16.92 19.94
CA VAL A 35 -22.88 -15.69 19.86
C VAL A 35 -22.77 -15.29 18.41
N ARG A 36 -23.37 -14.14 18.07
CA ARG A 36 -23.39 -13.59 16.71
C ARG A 36 -22.47 -12.39 16.65
N PHE A 37 -21.17 -12.63 16.58
CA PHE A 37 -20.23 -11.56 16.23
C PHE A 37 -20.60 -11.00 14.86
N ARG A 38 -20.65 -9.67 14.78
CA ARG A 38 -20.64 -8.92 13.53
C ARG A 38 -19.27 -8.27 13.45
N SER A 39 -18.38 -8.82 12.66
CA SER A 39 -17.27 -8.04 12.11
C SER A 39 -17.81 -7.21 10.92
N LYS A 40 -17.00 -6.31 10.38
CA LYS A 40 -17.41 -5.29 9.41
C LYS A 40 -16.27 -5.07 8.42
N ASP A 41 -15.81 -6.18 7.86
CA ASP A 41 -14.47 -6.28 7.27
C ASP A 41 -14.60 -6.08 5.76
N ASP A 42 -14.50 -4.82 5.37
CA ASP A 42 -14.87 -4.32 4.06
C ASP A 42 -13.94 -3.13 3.74
N VAL A 43 -12.66 -3.42 3.45
CA VAL A 43 -11.71 -2.40 2.98
C VAL A 43 -12.04 -2.08 1.53
N ARG A 44 -12.99 -1.17 1.40
CA ARG A 44 -13.37 -0.52 0.15
C ARG A 44 -12.48 0.70 -0.04
N VAL A 45 -12.35 1.15 -1.29
CA VAL A 45 -12.02 2.57 -1.55
C VAL A 45 -13.25 3.38 -1.11
N VAL A 46 -13.18 3.96 0.10
CA VAL A 46 -14.33 4.64 0.73
C VAL A 46 -14.45 6.07 0.24
N GLU A 47 -15.18 6.25 -0.87
CA GLU A 47 -15.72 7.56 -1.24
C GLU A 47 -16.88 7.94 -0.30
N GLN A 48 -16.54 8.63 0.79
CA GLN A 48 -17.52 9.09 1.78
C GLN A 48 -18.25 10.36 1.30
N TYR A 49 -19.31 10.20 0.52
CA TYR A 49 -20.33 11.23 0.36
C TYR A 49 -21.20 11.30 1.62
N ASP A 50 -21.17 12.45 2.31
CA ASP A 50 -22.11 12.83 3.38
C ASP A 50 -22.95 14.03 2.91
N ASP A 51 -24.27 13.93 3.06
CA ASP A 51 -25.23 14.97 2.63
C ASP A 51 -25.11 16.24 3.48
N ALA A 52 -24.45 17.28 2.94
CA ALA A 52 -24.14 18.51 3.69
C ALA A 52 -24.48 19.84 2.97
N VAL A 53 -25.43 19.87 2.02
CA VAL A 53 -25.83 21.11 1.32
C VAL A 53 -27.33 21.42 1.46
N SER A 54 -27.71 22.07 2.56
CA SER A 54 -28.68 23.19 2.54
C SER A 54 -28.83 23.84 3.92
N LYS A 55 -28.09 24.94 4.18
CA LYS A 55 -28.40 25.89 5.27
C LYS A 55 -27.80 27.28 5.12
N ILE A 56 -28.36 28.01 4.16
CA ILE A 56 -28.34 29.47 4.03
C ILE A 56 -29.82 29.82 3.75
N GLY A 57 -30.55 30.69 4.46
CA GLY A 57 -30.17 31.75 5.39
C GLY A 57 -30.38 33.11 4.73
N GLY A 58 -31.44 33.89 4.98
CA GLY A 58 -32.60 33.69 5.87
C GLY A 58 -33.68 34.77 5.60
N GLU A 59 -34.42 35.20 6.63
CA GLU A 59 -35.36 36.36 6.64
C GLU A 59 -36.68 36.23 5.80
N SER A 60 -37.83 36.79 6.21
CA SER A 60 -38.25 37.36 7.52
C SER A 60 -39.78 37.52 7.68
N HIS A 61 -40.22 37.81 8.93
CA HIS A 61 -41.46 38.49 9.38
C HIS A 61 -42.89 37.87 9.29
N HIS A 62 -43.36 37.47 10.48
CA HIS A 62 -44.59 37.91 11.18
C HIS A 62 -46.02 37.33 10.92
N ASN A 63 -46.47 36.63 11.97
CA ASN A 63 -47.70 36.88 12.76
C ASN A 63 -49.11 36.66 12.15
N ALA A 64 -49.74 35.54 12.52
CA ALA A 64 -51.15 35.51 12.94
C ALA A 64 -51.45 34.32 13.89
N GLU A 65 -52.03 34.60 15.06
CA GLU A 65 -52.62 33.66 16.03
C GLU A 65 -54.16 33.86 16.07
N PRO A 66 -54.97 33.06 16.81
CA PRO A 66 -54.91 31.60 17.07
C PRO A 66 -56.32 30.95 16.92
N ARG A 67 -56.46 29.62 17.18
CA ARG A 67 -57.66 29.00 17.79
C ARG A 67 -57.48 27.51 18.18
N ASN A 68 -58.36 27.01 19.06
CA ASN A 68 -58.18 25.83 19.91
C ASN A 68 -58.69 24.46 19.40
N ASP A 69 -58.02 23.40 19.89
CA ASP A 69 -58.49 22.08 20.37
C ASP A 69 -59.61 21.29 19.66
N LYS A 70 -59.32 20.00 19.30
CA LYS A 70 -59.66 18.83 20.15
C LYS A 70 -59.25 17.43 19.59
N GLN A 71 -58.88 16.54 20.53
CA GLN A 71 -58.98 15.05 20.55
C GLN A 71 -58.21 14.14 19.56
N ALA A 72 -57.11 13.53 20.05
CA ALA A 72 -56.96 12.10 20.49
C ALA A 72 -57.71 10.96 19.74
N GLN A 73 -57.21 9.73 19.55
CA GLN A 73 -55.93 9.00 19.86
C GLN A 73 -55.85 7.67 18.99
N PRO A 74 -54.93 6.65 19.13
CA PRO A 74 -54.41 5.90 17.96
C PRO A 74 -54.58 4.34 17.98
N PHE A 75 -54.01 3.63 16.98
CA PHE A 75 -53.89 2.15 16.89
C PHE A 75 -52.54 1.66 16.31
N PRO A 76 -51.94 0.57 16.82
CA PRO A 76 -50.77 -0.11 16.24
C PRO A 76 -51.06 -1.63 15.94
N PRO A 77 -50.14 -2.64 15.96
CA PRO A 77 -50.07 -3.65 14.87
C PRO A 77 -50.34 -5.15 15.27
N PRO A 78 -50.40 -6.10 14.30
CA PRO A 78 -50.77 -7.52 14.54
C PRO A 78 -49.62 -8.56 14.45
N THR A 79 -49.75 -9.73 15.11
CA THR A 79 -48.85 -10.90 14.95
C THR A 79 -49.50 -12.25 15.38
N ILE A 80 -49.55 -13.25 14.46
CA ILE A 80 -49.56 -14.74 14.60
C ILE A 80 -50.60 -15.52 15.50
N SER A 81 -51.34 -16.43 14.83
CA SER A 81 -51.87 -17.81 15.14
C SER A 81 -52.25 -18.35 16.54
N PRO A 82 -53.26 -19.26 16.61
CA PRO A 82 -53.03 -20.67 17.09
C PRO A 82 -53.88 -21.78 16.37
N ALA A 83 -54.02 -22.99 16.94
CA ALA A 83 -54.64 -24.21 16.33
C ALA A 83 -55.59 -25.00 17.33
N HIS A 84 -55.94 -26.31 17.31
CA HIS A 84 -55.36 -27.55 16.73
C HIS A 84 -56.28 -28.83 16.88
N ILE A 85 -56.00 -29.95 16.13
CA ILE A 85 -56.39 -31.39 16.30
C ILE A 85 -57.87 -31.91 16.20
N GLN A 86 -58.17 -32.82 15.24
CA GLN A 86 -58.69 -34.23 15.42
C GLN A 86 -58.85 -35.02 14.08
N SER A 87 -59.13 -36.34 14.12
CA SER A 87 -59.04 -37.33 12.99
C SER A 87 -59.84 -38.64 13.32
N PRO A 88 -59.83 -39.80 12.59
CA PRO A 88 -59.34 -40.15 11.23
C PRO A 88 -60.24 -41.11 10.35
N LEU A 89 -59.99 -41.15 9.02
CA LEU A 89 -60.27 -42.27 8.06
C LEU A 89 -61.77 -42.74 7.85
N PRO A 90 -62.07 -43.80 7.05
CA PRO A 90 -62.17 -43.76 5.57
C PRO A 90 -63.50 -44.35 5.02
N VAL A 91 -63.71 -44.39 3.67
CA VAL A 91 -64.40 -45.47 2.87
C VAL A 91 -64.83 -44.98 1.44
N ARG A 92 -64.74 -45.89 0.45
CA ARG A 92 -65.45 -46.07 -0.88
C ARG A 92 -66.30 -44.95 -1.52
N ASN A 93 -66.64 -44.96 -2.83
CA ASN A 93 -66.22 -45.59 -4.11
C ASN A 93 -67.26 -45.13 -5.18
N THR A 94 -67.05 -45.38 -6.48
CA THR A 94 -68.00 -45.15 -7.62
C THR A 94 -68.31 -43.68 -7.96
N SER A 95 -68.61 -43.28 -9.20
CA SER A 95 -68.33 -43.91 -10.52
C SER A 95 -68.52 -42.93 -11.68
N ASN A 96 -67.72 -43.12 -12.75
CA ASN A 96 -68.02 -42.89 -14.16
C ASN A 96 -68.50 -41.50 -14.67
N MET A 97 -67.62 -40.92 -15.51
CA MET A 97 -67.93 -40.39 -16.85
C MET A 97 -68.98 -39.28 -17.02
N TYR A 98 -68.49 -38.08 -17.36
CA TYR A 98 -68.82 -37.47 -18.66
C TYR A 98 -67.53 -36.99 -19.35
N ARG A 99 -67.55 -36.97 -20.69
CA ARG A 99 -66.39 -36.74 -21.58
C ARG A 99 -66.74 -35.63 -22.57
N LEU A 100 -65.75 -34.81 -22.95
CA LEU A 100 -65.82 -33.73 -23.96
C LEU A 100 -66.85 -32.60 -23.65
N GLY A 101 -66.37 -31.36 -23.51
CA GLY A 101 -67.27 -30.21 -23.35
C GLY A 101 -66.67 -28.81 -23.14
N VAL A 102 -65.33 -28.65 -23.13
CA VAL A 102 -64.70 -27.35 -22.74
C VAL A 102 -63.78 -26.75 -23.82
N PHE A 103 -63.27 -27.54 -24.77
CA PHE A 103 -62.29 -27.05 -25.77
C PHE A 103 -62.88 -26.27 -26.96
N THR A 104 -64.20 -26.07 -27.02
CA THR A 104 -64.89 -25.42 -28.15
C THR A 104 -65.34 -23.97 -27.88
N PHE A 105 -65.15 -23.44 -26.66
CA PHE A 105 -65.64 -22.10 -26.31
C PHE A 105 -64.59 -20.97 -26.30
N LEU A 106 -63.30 -21.30 -26.46
CA LEU A 106 -62.20 -20.32 -26.42
C LEU A 106 -61.69 -19.87 -27.81
N LEU A 107 -62.32 -20.33 -28.90
CA LEU A 107 -61.92 -20.04 -30.28
C LEU A 107 -62.89 -19.11 -31.05
N VAL A 108 -63.94 -18.61 -30.38
CA VAL A 108 -65.00 -17.79 -30.99
C VAL A 108 -64.82 -16.28 -30.72
N ALA A 109 -63.95 -15.90 -29.77
CA ALA A 109 -63.85 -14.53 -29.26
C ALA A 109 -62.92 -13.57 -30.04
N VAL A 110 -62.10 -14.05 -30.98
CA VAL A 110 -60.97 -13.27 -31.56
C VAL A 110 -61.16 -12.93 -33.06
N VAL A 111 -62.06 -13.60 -33.76
CA VAL A 111 -62.27 -13.44 -35.22
C VAL A 111 -62.85 -12.07 -35.65
N PRO A 112 -63.75 -11.38 -34.90
CA PRO A 112 -64.45 -10.19 -35.42
C PRO A 112 -63.62 -8.91 -35.70
N LEU A 113 -62.34 -8.83 -35.30
CA LEU A 113 -61.57 -7.58 -35.28
C LEU A 113 -60.67 -7.31 -36.50
N LEU A 114 -60.74 -8.14 -37.55
CA LEU A 114 -59.84 -8.05 -38.73
C LEU A 114 -60.56 -7.84 -40.08
N GLN A 115 -61.84 -7.45 -40.11
CA GLN A 115 -62.61 -7.32 -41.36
C GLN A 115 -63.43 -6.03 -41.50
N SER A 116 -62.87 -4.88 -41.09
CA SER A 116 -63.37 -3.56 -41.50
C SER A 116 -62.64 -3.06 -42.76
N THR A 117 -63.01 -3.58 -43.93
CA THR A 117 -62.43 -3.18 -45.22
C THR A 117 -63.12 -1.96 -45.83
N SER A 118 -62.33 -1.08 -46.46
CA SER A 118 -62.82 -0.20 -47.53
C SER A 118 -62.02 -0.51 -48.81
N PHE A 119 -62.71 -0.97 -49.85
CA PHE A 119 -62.14 -1.32 -51.15
C PHE A 119 -63.05 -0.78 -52.27
N PHE A 120 -62.46 -0.61 -53.47
CA PHE A 120 -63.04 0.07 -54.64
C PHE A 120 -63.23 1.60 -54.47
N GLY A 121 -62.65 2.44 -55.32
CA GLY A 121 -61.70 2.20 -56.43
C GLY A 121 -61.62 3.43 -57.33
N HIS A 122 -60.77 3.38 -58.38
CA HIS A 122 -60.93 4.06 -59.68
C HIS A 122 -59.90 3.51 -60.70
N ALA A 123 -60.02 3.86 -61.98
CA ALA A 123 -59.45 3.12 -63.10
C ALA A 123 -58.00 3.50 -63.51
N ALA A 124 -57.41 2.68 -64.39
CA ALA A 124 -55.99 2.67 -64.73
C ALA A 124 -55.56 3.67 -65.83
N VAL A 125 -54.26 4.00 -65.81
CA VAL A 125 -53.48 4.43 -66.99
C VAL A 125 -52.21 3.58 -67.02
N LEU A 126 -51.83 3.09 -68.21
CA LEU A 126 -50.66 2.24 -68.42
C LEU A 126 -49.39 3.08 -68.68
N GLN A 127 -48.29 2.75 -68.01
CA GLN A 127 -46.93 3.11 -68.41
C GLN A 127 -45.99 1.89 -68.28
N PRO A 128 -44.93 1.79 -69.10
CA PRO A 128 -44.20 0.53 -69.31
C PRO A 128 -43.24 0.17 -68.16
N VAL A 129 -42.97 -1.12 -68.04
CA VAL A 129 -42.07 -1.71 -67.04
C VAL A 129 -40.62 -1.31 -67.31
N SER A 130 -39.98 -0.65 -66.34
CA SER A 130 -38.53 -0.74 -66.14
C SER A 130 -38.24 -1.86 -65.14
N GLY A 131 -37.42 -2.84 -65.53
CA GLY A 131 -37.12 -3.99 -64.69
C GLY A 131 -36.14 -3.63 -63.56
N SER A 132 -36.65 -3.41 -62.35
CA SER A 132 -35.84 -3.46 -61.13
C SER A 132 -35.64 -4.91 -60.69
N VAL A 133 -34.40 -5.26 -60.35
CA VAL A 133 -34.05 -6.60 -59.85
C VAL A 133 -34.69 -6.81 -58.48
N LEU A 134 -35.11 -8.04 -58.17
CA LEU A 134 -35.47 -8.44 -56.81
C LEU A 134 -34.36 -8.00 -55.84
N PRO A 135 -34.66 -7.25 -54.77
CA PRO A 135 -33.63 -6.90 -53.80
C PRO A 135 -33.14 -8.20 -53.15
N VAL A 136 -31.90 -8.59 -53.49
CA VAL A 136 -31.21 -9.67 -52.80
C VAL A 136 -31.16 -9.27 -51.34
N ARG A 137 -31.81 -10.05 -50.48
CA ARG A 137 -31.82 -9.82 -49.04
C ARG A 137 -30.48 -10.29 -48.46
N SER A 138 -29.42 -9.57 -48.83
CA SER A 138 -28.13 -9.69 -48.19
C SER A 138 -28.28 -9.21 -46.76
N GLU A 139 -28.37 -10.15 -45.83
CA GLU A 139 -28.00 -9.91 -44.43
C GLU A 139 -26.47 -9.76 -44.41
N LEU A 140 -26.02 -8.62 -44.93
CA LEU A 140 -24.72 -8.05 -44.63
C LEU A 140 -24.73 -7.81 -43.12
N GLN A 141 -24.10 -8.72 -42.39
CA GLN A 141 -23.57 -8.39 -41.08
C GLN A 141 -22.61 -7.23 -41.28
N THR A 142 -23.07 -6.02 -40.97
CA THR A 142 -22.23 -4.83 -40.91
C THR A 142 -21.26 -5.05 -39.76
N LEU A 143 -20.06 -5.54 -40.09
CA LEU A 143 -18.93 -5.63 -39.18
C LEU A 143 -18.50 -4.19 -38.83
N GLU A 144 -19.17 -3.60 -37.85
CA GLU A 144 -18.78 -2.32 -37.29
C GLU A 144 -17.41 -2.47 -36.63
N ARG A 145 -16.49 -1.56 -36.96
CA ARG A 145 -15.18 -1.50 -36.31
C ARG A 145 -15.40 -1.25 -34.81
N ARG A 146 -14.74 -2.05 -33.96
CA ARG A 146 -14.77 -1.84 -32.49
C ARG A 146 -14.43 -0.38 -32.16
N ALA A 147 -15.11 0.19 -31.17
CA ALA A 147 -14.77 1.51 -30.67
C ALA A 147 -13.33 1.52 -30.13
N ASP A 148 -12.60 2.60 -30.37
CA ASP A 148 -11.30 2.82 -29.73
C ASP A 148 -11.50 3.21 -28.25
N SER A 149 -10.49 2.94 -27.43
CA SER A 149 -10.52 3.22 -25.99
C SER A 149 -10.39 4.74 -25.72
N PRO A 150 -11.19 5.33 -24.81
CA PRO A 150 -11.19 6.77 -24.59
C PRO A 150 -9.89 7.23 -23.93
N THR A 151 -9.15 8.10 -24.62
CA THR A 151 -7.96 8.77 -24.08
C THR A 151 -8.31 9.93 -23.15
N ASN A 152 -9.39 10.65 -23.49
CA ASN A 152 -9.97 11.72 -22.68
C ASN A 152 -10.98 11.14 -21.67
N VAL A 153 -10.59 11.16 -20.40
CA VAL A 153 -11.38 10.75 -19.24
C VAL A 153 -11.14 11.76 -18.11
N CYS A 154 -12.11 11.89 -17.20
CA CYS A 154 -12.08 12.84 -16.09
C CYS A 154 -11.02 12.43 -15.05
N PHE A 155 -11.04 11.18 -14.59
CA PHE A 155 -9.95 10.57 -13.80
C PHE A 155 -9.67 9.15 -14.31
N ARG A 156 -8.49 8.59 -14.01
CA ARG A 156 -8.22 7.15 -14.12
C ARG A 156 -7.27 6.65 -13.03
N TRP A 157 -7.48 5.44 -12.54
CA TRP A 157 -6.65 4.83 -11.49
C TRP A 157 -6.75 3.30 -11.50
N ALA A 158 -5.82 2.65 -10.81
CA ALA A 158 -5.76 1.20 -10.64
C ALA A 158 -5.70 0.38 -11.96
N GLN A 159 -5.28 1.01 -13.04
CA GLN A 159 -4.95 0.37 -14.32
C GLN A 159 -3.67 -0.48 -14.22
N GLN A 160 -3.56 -1.51 -15.05
CA GLN A 160 -2.35 -2.30 -15.20
C GLN A 160 -1.47 -1.68 -16.31
N SER A 161 -0.13 -1.73 -16.21
CA SER A 161 0.76 -1.18 -17.25
C SER A 161 1.98 -2.06 -17.55
N ALA A 162 2.45 -1.98 -18.79
CA ALA A 162 3.64 -2.69 -19.29
C ALA A 162 4.34 -1.87 -20.37
N LEU A 163 5.66 -1.94 -20.43
CA LEU A 163 6.49 -1.20 -21.39
C LEU A 163 7.13 -2.15 -22.40
N VAL A 164 7.08 -1.81 -23.69
CA VAL A 164 7.67 -2.58 -24.79
C VAL A 164 8.25 -1.63 -25.84
N ASN A 165 9.57 -1.69 -26.06
CA ASN A 165 10.26 -0.97 -27.15
C ASN A 165 9.86 0.51 -27.26
N GLY A 166 9.76 1.21 -26.12
CA GLY A 166 9.37 2.62 -26.05
C GLY A 166 7.86 2.89 -26.11
N THR A 167 7.02 1.87 -26.26
CA THR A 167 5.56 1.99 -26.14
C THR A 167 5.10 1.52 -24.76
N LEU A 168 4.56 2.45 -23.96
CA LEU A 168 3.91 2.15 -22.69
C LEU A 168 2.45 1.78 -22.96
N TYR A 169 2.08 0.54 -22.68
CA TYR A 169 0.69 0.07 -22.73
C TYR A 169 0.06 0.19 -21.35
N THR A 170 -1.22 0.59 -21.30
CA THR A 170 -2.06 0.47 -20.10
C THR A 170 -3.36 -0.24 -20.43
N TYR A 171 -3.80 -1.12 -19.54
CA TYR A 171 -5.07 -1.85 -19.63
C TYR A 171 -5.95 -1.49 -18.43
N GLY A 172 -7.26 -1.41 -18.67
CA GLY A 172 -8.31 -1.50 -17.66
C GLY A 172 -8.21 -0.49 -16.51
N GLY A 173 -8.45 -0.98 -15.30
CA GLY A 173 -8.56 -0.14 -14.11
C GLY A 173 -9.95 0.47 -13.92
N GLN A 174 -9.97 1.64 -13.31
CA GLN A 174 -11.13 2.48 -13.09
C GLN A 174 -10.94 3.82 -13.80
N ALA A 175 -11.99 4.36 -14.41
CA ALA A 175 -11.97 5.69 -14.99
C ALA A 175 -13.37 6.33 -14.96
N THR A 176 -13.44 7.62 -14.66
CA THR A 176 -14.67 8.41 -14.75
C THR A 176 -14.68 9.25 -16.02
N THR A 177 -15.85 9.49 -16.61
CA THR A 177 -16.03 10.39 -17.75
C THR A 177 -16.45 11.80 -17.36
N GLU A 178 -16.98 12.00 -16.15
CA GLU A 178 -17.47 13.31 -15.68
C GLU A 178 -17.20 13.56 -14.17
N PRO A 179 -17.16 14.83 -13.71
CA PRO A 179 -16.96 15.16 -12.31
C PRO A 179 -18.03 14.57 -11.39
N GLY A 180 -17.60 13.87 -10.34
CA GLY A 180 -18.52 13.31 -9.33
C GLY A 180 -19.29 12.06 -9.77
N GLN A 181 -18.93 11.44 -10.90
CA GLN A 181 -19.35 10.08 -11.21
C GLN A 181 -18.81 9.13 -10.13
N ASP A 182 -19.71 8.42 -9.44
CA ASP A 182 -19.39 7.58 -8.29
C ASP A 182 -19.55 6.07 -8.58
N SER A 183 -19.93 5.69 -9.81
CA SER A 183 -20.27 4.32 -10.24
C SER A 183 -19.80 4.03 -11.66
N ASP A 184 -19.84 2.76 -12.06
CA ASP A 184 -19.61 2.30 -13.44
C ASP A 184 -18.21 2.65 -14.00
N ALA A 185 -17.22 2.84 -13.12
CA ALA A 185 -15.85 3.22 -13.49
C ALA A 185 -15.00 2.06 -14.05
N TRP A 186 -15.36 0.80 -13.74
CA TRP A 186 -14.60 -0.39 -14.16
C TRP A 186 -14.66 -0.62 -15.66
N ASN A 187 -13.49 -0.61 -16.29
CA ASN A 187 -13.34 -0.68 -17.74
C ASN A 187 -12.27 -1.70 -18.16
N ASN A 188 -12.22 -2.00 -19.46
CA ASN A 188 -11.14 -2.74 -20.10
C ASN A 188 -10.40 -1.86 -21.13
N TYR A 189 -10.34 -0.54 -20.89
CA TYR A 189 -9.75 0.41 -21.83
C TYR A 189 -8.28 0.07 -22.08
N PHE A 190 -7.92 -0.05 -23.35
CA PHE A 190 -6.57 -0.40 -23.78
C PHE A 190 -5.95 0.82 -24.47
N LEU A 191 -4.90 1.37 -23.87
CA LEU A 191 -4.24 2.59 -24.31
C LEU A 191 -2.76 2.31 -24.56
N SER A 192 -2.15 3.10 -25.44
CA SER A 192 -0.69 3.11 -25.62
C SER A 192 -0.15 4.53 -25.67
N LEU A 193 0.86 4.83 -24.85
CA LEU A 193 1.62 6.08 -24.80
C LEU A 193 3.01 5.85 -25.40
N ASP A 194 3.36 6.63 -26.41
CA ASP A 194 4.64 6.52 -27.11
C ASP A 194 5.72 7.40 -26.42
N LEU A 195 6.80 6.75 -26.00
CA LEU A 195 7.96 7.34 -25.32
C LEU A 195 9.20 7.43 -26.24
N THR A 196 9.06 7.11 -27.53
CA THR A 196 10.13 7.28 -28.54
C THR A 196 10.20 8.71 -29.10
N ARG A 197 9.26 9.58 -28.68
CA ARG A 197 9.18 10.99 -29.05
C ARG A 197 8.93 11.89 -27.84
N THR A 198 9.42 13.11 -27.92
CA THR A 198 9.20 14.18 -26.93
C THR A 198 7.74 14.68 -26.95
N TRP A 199 7.12 14.85 -25.78
CA TRP A 199 5.76 15.40 -25.64
C TRP A 199 5.54 16.14 -24.31
N GLN A 200 4.62 17.12 -24.33
CA GLN A 200 4.21 17.93 -23.17
C GLN A 200 3.16 17.18 -22.34
N ILE A 201 3.23 17.23 -21.00
CA ILE A 201 2.31 16.47 -20.13
C ILE A 201 0.84 16.87 -20.26
N ALA A 202 0.56 18.09 -20.75
CA ALA A 202 -0.79 18.57 -21.04
C ALA A 202 -1.37 17.98 -22.34
N THR A 203 -0.52 17.52 -23.26
CA THR A 203 -0.89 16.91 -24.56
C THR A 203 0.02 15.70 -24.85
N PRO A 204 -0.05 14.63 -24.03
CA PRO A 204 0.84 13.47 -24.13
C PRO A 204 0.54 12.65 -25.38
N ALA A 205 1.49 11.81 -25.79
CA ALA A 205 1.41 10.93 -26.97
C ALA A 205 0.43 9.73 -26.82
N LEU A 206 -0.66 9.91 -26.05
CA LEU A 206 -1.58 8.88 -25.63
C LEU A 206 -2.57 8.51 -26.75
N THR A 207 -2.62 7.24 -27.11
CA THR A 207 -3.44 6.68 -28.20
C THR A 207 -4.41 5.65 -27.64
N GLY A 208 -5.68 5.72 -28.04
CA GLY A 208 -6.67 4.69 -27.75
C GLY A 208 -6.52 3.53 -28.72
N ARG A 209 -6.32 2.31 -28.21
CA ARG A 209 -6.40 1.07 -29.01
C ARG A 209 -7.86 0.60 -29.07
N ALA A 210 -8.18 -0.26 -30.04
CA ALA A 210 -9.49 -0.88 -30.13
C ALA A 210 -9.87 -1.55 -28.79
N GLN A 211 -11.07 -1.31 -28.28
CA GLN A 211 -11.51 -1.89 -27.01
C GLN A 211 -11.56 -3.43 -27.13
N PRO A 212 -10.93 -4.16 -26.20
CA PRO A 212 -10.78 -5.60 -26.30
C PRO A 212 -12.11 -6.34 -26.09
N SER A 213 -12.19 -7.54 -26.63
CA SER A 213 -13.37 -8.41 -26.58
C SER A 213 -12.93 -9.78 -26.08
N GLY A 214 -13.39 -10.18 -24.91
CA GLY A 214 -12.85 -11.31 -24.14
C GLY A 214 -12.24 -10.83 -22.81
N PRO A 215 -11.11 -10.09 -22.84
CA PRO A 215 -10.49 -9.52 -21.65
C PRO A 215 -11.49 -8.69 -20.79
N PRO A 216 -11.62 -8.99 -19.48
CA PRO A 216 -12.67 -8.44 -18.63
C PRO A 216 -12.35 -7.04 -18.07
N ASN A 217 -13.38 -6.30 -17.66
CA ASN A 217 -13.24 -5.02 -16.98
C ASN A 217 -12.71 -5.23 -15.55
N VAL A 218 -11.38 -5.16 -15.37
CA VAL A 218 -10.72 -5.41 -14.08
C VAL A 218 -9.70 -4.33 -13.71
N SER A 219 -9.64 -4.02 -12.41
CA SER A 219 -8.64 -3.13 -11.80
C SER A 219 -7.73 -3.91 -10.85
N LEU A 220 -6.60 -3.32 -10.42
CA LEU A 220 -5.71 -3.88 -9.38
C LEU A 220 -5.14 -5.28 -9.74
N GLY A 221 -4.95 -5.55 -11.04
CA GLY A 221 -4.23 -6.73 -11.55
C GLY A 221 -2.77 -6.40 -11.88
N TYR A 222 -2.15 -7.16 -12.78
CA TYR A 222 -0.85 -6.82 -13.35
C TYR A 222 -0.79 -7.11 -14.87
N LEU A 223 0.12 -6.45 -15.58
CA LEU A 223 0.37 -6.65 -17.00
C LEU A 223 1.86 -6.93 -17.19
N TRP A 224 2.21 -8.17 -17.52
CA TRP A 224 3.57 -8.56 -17.87
C TRP A 224 3.86 -8.33 -19.35
N SER A 225 5.12 -8.47 -19.75
CA SER A 225 5.59 -8.35 -21.13
C SER A 225 6.73 -9.33 -21.41
N SER A 226 6.61 -10.12 -22.48
CA SER A 226 7.69 -10.95 -23.05
C SER A 226 8.59 -10.19 -24.02
N ARG A 227 8.37 -8.87 -24.20
CA ARG A 227 8.84 -8.01 -25.32
C ARG A 227 8.16 -8.25 -26.68
N GLU A 228 7.48 -9.38 -26.86
CA GLU A 228 6.70 -9.68 -28.09
C GLU A 228 5.19 -9.68 -27.83
N SER A 229 4.77 -9.95 -26.60
CA SER A 229 3.37 -9.98 -26.16
C SER A 229 3.20 -9.45 -24.75
N LEU A 230 1.98 -9.02 -24.40
CA LEU A 230 1.60 -8.58 -23.05
C LEU A 230 0.73 -9.65 -22.39
N PHE A 231 0.88 -9.90 -21.09
CA PHE A 231 0.08 -10.90 -20.37
C PHE A 231 -0.66 -10.27 -19.19
N LEU A 232 -1.99 -10.22 -19.27
CA LEU A 232 -2.86 -9.70 -18.21
C LEU A 232 -3.14 -10.79 -17.15
N TYR A 233 -2.76 -10.49 -15.91
CA TYR A 233 -2.98 -11.35 -14.76
C TYR A 233 -3.91 -10.71 -13.72
N GLY A 234 -4.73 -11.56 -13.08
CA GLY A 234 -5.47 -11.20 -11.87
C GLY A 234 -6.58 -10.16 -12.07
N GLY A 235 -6.63 -9.23 -11.12
CA GLY A 235 -7.54 -8.08 -11.07
C GLY A 235 -8.92 -8.37 -10.48
N GLN A 236 -9.57 -7.34 -9.94
CA GLN A 236 -10.91 -7.41 -9.39
C GLN A 236 -11.96 -6.78 -10.32
N TYR A 237 -13.14 -7.39 -10.33
CA TYR A 237 -14.34 -6.89 -10.99
C TYR A 237 -14.95 -5.71 -10.21
N SER A 238 -15.94 -5.06 -10.83
CA SER A 238 -16.64 -3.93 -10.22
C SER A 238 -17.39 -4.32 -8.96
N TRP A 239 -17.27 -3.49 -7.92
CA TRP A 239 -18.14 -3.52 -6.74
C TRP A 239 -19.30 -2.51 -6.84
N LYS A 240 -19.29 -1.61 -7.82
CA LYS A 240 -20.30 -0.56 -8.00
C LYS A 240 -20.50 -0.18 -9.49
N PRO A 241 -21.51 -0.76 -10.17
CA PRO A 241 -22.40 -1.82 -9.70
C PRO A 241 -21.64 -3.15 -9.49
N PRO A 242 -22.07 -4.00 -8.54
CA PRO A 242 -21.46 -5.32 -8.34
C PRO A 242 -21.54 -6.21 -9.59
N VAL A 243 -20.39 -6.68 -10.07
CA VAL A 243 -20.27 -7.65 -11.16
C VAL A 243 -19.63 -8.93 -10.62
N ALA A 244 -20.24 -10.08 -10.91
CA ALA A 244 -19.73 -11.38 -10.48
C ALA A 244 -18.47 -11.77 -11.29
N PRO A 245 -17.38 -12.23 -10.65
CA PRO A 245 -16.21 -12.74 -11.36
C PRO A 245 -16.52 -14.01 -12.15
N THR A 246 -15.90 -14.13 -13.32
CA THR A 246 -15.87 -15.38 -14.09
C THR A 246 -14.64 -16.22 -13.69
N ALA A 247 -14.60 -17.47 -14.18
CA ALA A 247 -13.40 -18.30 -14.18
C ALA A 247 -12.12 -17.52 -14.56
N TYR A 248 -10.96 -17.99 -14.07
CA TYR A 248 -9.68 -17.38 -14.40
C TYR A 248 -9.15 -17.86 -15.75
N SER A 249 -8.69 -16.90 -16.54
CA SER A 249 -7.97 -17.07 -17.80
C SER A 249 -6.85 -16.02 -17.84
N THR A 250 -5.68 -16.40 -18.32
CA THR A 250 -4.61 -15.46 -18.66
C THR A 250 -4.90 -14.92 -20.05
N TRP A 251 -4.88 -13.60 -20.22
CA TRP A 251 -5.10 -12.97 -21.52
C TRP A 251 -3.79 -12.46 -22.08
N GLU A 252 -3.37 -13.01 -23.22
CA GLU A 252 -2.22 -12.54 -23.99
C GLU A 252 -2.69 -11.49 -25.02
N TYR A 253 -1.91 -10.43 -25.23
CA TYR A 253 -2.03 -9.54 -26.39
C TYR A 253 -0.77 -9.67 -27.23
N VAL A 254 -0.91 -10.21 -28.45
CA VAL A 254 0.19 -10.42 -29.38
C VAL A 254 0.42 -9.14 -30.17
N ILE A 255 1.52 -8.43 -29.85
CA ILE A 255 1.73 -7.04 -30.31
C ILE A 255 1.91 -6.96 -31.84
N ALA A 256 2.44 -8.01 -32.46
CA ALA A 256 2.64 -8.08 -33.90
C ALA A 256 1.33 -8.24 -34.70
N ASP A 257 0.32 -8.90 -34.10
CA ASP A 257 -0.93 -9.29 -34.76
C ASP A 257 -2.13 -8.41 -34.37
N ASP A 258 -1.98 -7.54 -33.35
CA ASP A 258 -3.02 -6.70 -32.74
C ASP A 258 -4.23 -7.50 -32.19
N GLU A 259 -3.98 -8.76 -31.79
CA GLU A 259 -5.00 -9.72 -31.33
C GLU A 259 -4.84 -10.09 -29.84
N TRP A 260 -5.96 -10.39 -29.19
CA TRP A 260 -6.03 -10.90 -27.81
C TRP A 260 -6.37 -12.39 -27.81
N VAL A 261 -5.55 -13.19 -27.12
CA VAL A 261 -5.66 -14.65 -27.01
C VAL A 261 -6.04 -15.04 -25.58
N GLU A 262 -6.87 -16.07 -25.42
CA GLU A 262 -7.30 -16.59 -24.11
C GLU A 262 -6.60 -17.92 -23.75
N HIS A 263 -5.81 -17.91 -22.68
CA HIS A 263 -5.33 -19.13 -22.02
C HIS A 263 -6.27 -19.44 -20.85
N ASN A 264 -7.28 -20.27 -21.13
CA ASN A 264 -8.40 -20.54 -20.23
C ASN A 264 -8.04 -21.59 -19.16
N GLN A 265 -8.41 -21.35 -17.90
CA GLN A 265 -8.21 -22.27 -16.76
C GLN A 265 -6.77 -22.81 -16.60
N PRO A 266 -5.74 -21.94 -16.55
CA PRO A 266 -4.36 -22.37 -16.36
C PRO A 266 -4.16 -23.04 -14.98
N VAL A 267 -3.26 -24.02 -14.94
CA VAL A 267 -2.88 -24.76 -13.73
C VAL A 267 -1.39 -24.58 -13.42
N THR A 268 -1.02 -24.87 -12.17
CA THR A 268 0.37 -24.81 -11.70
C THR A 268 1.15 -26.09 -12.00
N SER A 269 2.46 -25.95 -12.17
CA SER A 269 3.46 -27.01 -12.12
C SER A 269 4.29 -26.87 -10.83
N SER A 270 4.69 -27.99 -10.26
CA SER A 270 5.58 -28.02 -9.10
C SER A 270 7.01 -27.56 -9.42
N GLY A 271 7.77 -27.22 -8.38
CA GLY A 271 9.18 -26.82 -8.46
C GLY A 271 9.80 -26.55 -7.08
N PRO A 272 11.06 -26.08 -7.00
CA PRO A 272 11.68 -25.69 -5.73
C PRO A 272 10.84 -24.63 -5.01
N SER A 273 10.58 -24.86 -3.71
CA SER A 273 9.70 -24.02 -2.86
C SER A 273 8.25 -23.87 -3.34
N ALA A 274 7.84 -24.61 -4.39
CA ALA A 274 6.55 -24.52 -5.06
C ALA A 274 5.87 -25.91 -5.11
N PRO A 275 5.13 -26.31 -4.07
CA PRO A 275 4.57 -27.67 -3.93
C PRO A 275 3.31 -27.91 -4.77
N SER A 276 2.67 -26.87 -5.31
CA SER A 276 1.43 -26.93 -6.10
C SER A 276 1.63 -27.64 -7.44
N ASN A 277 0.74 -28.56 -7.83
CA ASN A 277 0.81 -29.23 -9.12
C ASN A 277 -0.59 -29.62 -9.62
N ASP A 278 -0.92 -29.23 -10.85
CA ASP A 278 -2.26 -29.29 -11.44
C ASP A 278 -3.33 -28.48 -10.66
N ASP A 279 -2.91 -27.68 -9.66
CA ASP A 279 -3.81 -26.78 -8.91
C ASP A 279 -4.19 -25.57 -9.79
N PRO A 280 -5.50 -25.23 -9.92
CA PRO A 280 -5.95 -24.11 -10.74
C PRO A 280 -5.44 -22.75 -10.23
N VAL A 281 -4.86 -21.95 -11.14
CA VAL A 281 -4.41 -20.59 -10.83
C VAL A 281 -5.63 -19.71 -10.50
N GLN A 282 -5.55 -19.00 -9.38
CA GLN A 282 -6.62 -18.12 -8.92
C GLN A 282 -6.41 -16.69 -9.41
N ARG A 283 -7.50 -15.96 -9.63
CA ARG A 283 -7.47 -14.53 -9.96
C ARG A 283 -7.24 -13.73 -8.67
N ALA A 284 -6.01 -13.33 -8.38
CA ALA A 284 -5.72 -12.41 -7.28
C ALA A 284 -5.83 -10.93 -7.73
N ALA A 285 -6.16 -10.03 -6.80
CA ALA A 285 -6.06 -8.58 -7.00
C ALA A 285 -5.23 -7.94 -5.89
N GLU A 286 -4.87 -6.66 -6.06
CA GLU A 286 -4.05 -5.88 -5.11
C GLU A 286 -2.67 -6.50 -4.82
N GLY A 287 -2.12 -7.36 -5.67
CA GLY A 287 -0.77 -7.93 -5.48
C GLY A 287 0.32 -7.19 -6.25
N ALA A 288 1.55 -7.35 -5.78
CA ALA A 288 2.72 -6.64 -6.27
C ALA A 288 3.39 -7.43 -7.40
N GLY A 289 3.34 -6.94 -8.65
CA GLY A 289 3.94 -7.62 -9.80
C GLY A 289 5.32 -7.08 -10.20
N ALA A 290 6.12 -7.95 -10.81
CA ALA A 290 7.39 -7.62 -11.45
C ALA A 290 7.51 -8.31 -12.82
N ASN A 291 8.14 -7.65 -13.80
CA ASN A 291 8.38 -8.18 -15.14
C ASN A 291 9.88 -8.41 -15.39
N VAL A 292 10.29 -9.62 -15.76
CA VAL A 292 11.71 -9.97 -16.00
C VAL A 292 11.87 -10.70 -17.35
N PRO A 293 11.75 -9.97 -18.48
CA PRO A 293 11.75 -10.58 -19.81
C PRO A 293 13.08 -11.22 -20.18
N SER A 294 14.20 -10.75 -19.60
CA SER A 294 15.53 -11.35 -19.75
C SER A 294 15.65 -12.77 -19.16
N LEU A 295 14.76 -13.16 -18.24
CA LEU A 295 14.61 -14.54 -17.75
C LEU A 295 13.43 -15.28 -18.40
N GLY A 296 12.62 -14.59 -19.22
CA GLY A 296 11.35 -15.09 -19.73
C GLY A 296 10.29 -15.29 -18.64
N ARG A 297 10.25 -14.44 -17.59
CA ARG A 297 9.35 -14.61 -16.44
C ARG A 297 8.58 -13.34 -16.04
N GLY A 298 7.33 -13.54 -15.62
CA GLY A 298 6.55 -12.61 -14.83
C GLY A 298 6.38 -13.11 -13.39
N PHE A 299 6.33 -12.20 -12.42
CA PHE A 299 6.12 -12.50 -11.00
C PHE A 299 4.95 -11.69 -10.43
N TYR A 300 4.22 -12.25 -9.47
CA TYR A 300 3.17 -11.59 -8.69
C TYR A 300 3.22 -12.05 -7.23
N PHE A 301 3.44 -11.11 -6.31
CA PHE A 301 3.53 -11.39 -4.87
C PHE A 301 2.31 -10.89 -4.11
N GLY A 302 1.74 -11.74 -3.28
CA GLY A 302 0.66 -11.37 -2.36
C GLY A 302 -0.63 -10.98 -3.09
N GLY A 303 -1.28 -9.93 -2.61
CA GLY A 303 -2.64 -9.55 -3.02
C GLY A 303 -3.71 -10.26 -2.18
N HIS A 304 -4.92 -10.40 -2.73
CA HIS A 304 -6.05 -11.01 -2.04
C HIS A 304 -6.96 -11.87 -2.93
N LEU A 305 -7.82 -12.67 -2.29
CA LEU A 305 -8.95 -13.40 -2.87
C LEU A 305 -10.25 -13.14 -2.08
N ASP A 306 -11.35 -12.86 -2.79
CA ASP A 306 -12.68 -12.54 -2.28
C ASP A 306 -13.80 -12.69 -3.36
N SER A 307 -15.00 -12.16 -3.08
CA SER A 307 -16.16 -12.20 -3.99
C SER A 307 -16.12 -11.28 -5.22
N TYR A 308 -15.11 -10.42 -5.36
CA TYR A 308 -14.89 -9.56 -6.55
C TYR A 308 -13.70 -10.04 -7.39
N THR A 309 -13.03 -11.10 -6.96
CA THR A 309 -11.87 -11.69 -7.63
C THR A 309 -12.13 -13.14 -8.02
N THR A 310 -12.71 -13.96 -7.14
CA THR A 310 -12.84 -15.41 -7.34
C THR A 310 -14.27 -15.84 -7.71
N GLU A 311 -14.42 -16.63 -8.79
CA GLU A 311 -15.71 -17.16 -9.25
C GLU A 311 -16.40 -18.00 -8.15
N GLY A 312 -17.67 -17.69 -7.89
CA GLY A 312 -18.48 -18.43 -6.91
C GLY A 312 -18.10 -18.23 -5.44
N TRP A 313 -17.14 -17.36 -5.12
CA TRP A 313 -16.78 -17.02 -3.75
C TRP A 313 -17.94 -16.34 -3.03
N SER A 314 -18.29 -16.83 -1.83
CA SER A 314 -19.42 -16.26 -1.08
C SER A 314 -19.00 -14.97 -0.37
N ASN A 315 -19.81 -13.92 -0.51
CA ASN A 315 -19.74 -12.69 0.28
C ASN A 315 -20.01 -12.87 1.80
N THR A 316 -20.05 -14.12 2.30
CA THR A 316 -20.05 -14.46 3.73
C THR A 316 -18.75 -15.12 4.20
N VAL A 317 -17.82 -15.38 3.27
CA VAL A 317 -16.45 -15.83 3.56
C VAL A 317 -15.54 -14.60 3.45
N PRO A 318 -14.81 -14.22 4.52
CA PRO A 318 -13.91 -13.06 4.49
C PRO A 318 -12.86 -13.13 3.38
N ARG A 319 -12.37 -11.94 2.96
CA ARG A 319 -11.21 -11.81 2.08
C ARG A 319 -9.99 -12.53 2.68
N VAL A 320 -9.26 -13.28 1.86
CA VAL A 320 -7.97 -13.89 2.23
C VAL A 320 -6.85 -13.04 1.62
N TYR A 321 -5.92 -12.58 2.44
CA TYR A 321 -4.69 -11.94 1.99
C TYR A 321 -3.62 -12.99 1.73
N LEU A 322 -2.84 -12.85 0.66
CA LEU A 322 -1.88 -13.84 0.21
C LEU A 322 -0.46 -13.52 0.69
N GLN A 323 0.32 -14.56 0.94
CA GLN A 323 1.78 -14.52 1.20
C GLN A 323 2.59 -15.27 0.12
N SER A 324 1.94 -15.70 -0.96
CA SER A 324 2.53 -16.51 -2.02
C SER A 324 3.19 -15.65 -3.10
N LEU A 325 4.18 -16.22 -3.78
CA LEU A 325 4.79 -15.65 -4.98
C LEU A 325 4.42 -16.54 -6.17
N LEU A 326 3.50 -16.07 -7.01
CA LEU A 326 3.20 -16.71 -8.27
C LEU A 326 4.25 -16.31 -9.31
N GLU A 327 4.82 -17.30 -9.99
CA GLU A 327 5.74 -17.12 -11.12
C GLU A 327 5.08 -17.66 -12.40
N PHE A 328 5.13 -16.88 -13.48
CA PHE A 328 4.70 -17.28 -14.81
C PHE A 328 5.91 -17.31 -15.74
N THR A 329 6.17 -18.47 -16.37
CA THR A 329 7.16 -18.63 -17.43
C THR A 329 6.48 -18.37 -18.77
N PHE A 330 6.94 -17.36 -19.52
CA PHE A 330 6.33 -16.98 -20.80
C PHE A 330 6.46 -18.10 -21.85
N PRO A 331 5.54 -18.15 -22.85
CA PRO A 331 5.63 -19.09 -23.96
C PRO A 331 7.01 -19.12 -24.62
N GLY A 332 7.52 -20.31 -24.93
CA GLY A 332 8.83 -20.48 -25.56
C GLY A 332 10.07 -20.21 -24.67
N ALA A 333 9.92 -19.72 -23.43
CA ALA A 333 11.01 -19.55 -22.48
C ALA A 333 11.35 -20.85 -21.71
N THR A 334 12.59 -20.96 -21.20
CA THR A 334 13.08 -22.14 -20.46
C THR A 334 13.20 -21.84 -18.97
N ASN A 335 12.72 -22.75 -18.11
CA ASN A 335 12.81 -22.55 -16.66
C ASN A 335 13.05 -23.87 -15.89
N ASN A 336 14.31 -24.16 -15.55
CA ASN A 336 14.68 -25.36 -14.79
C ASN A 336 14.20 -25.38 -13.32
N GLN A 337 13.54 -24.32 -12.83
CA GLN A 337 12.86 -24.32 -11.52
C GLN A 337 11.38 -24.72 -11.61
N VAL A 338 10.92 -25.13 -12.80
CA VAL A 338 9.60 -25.68 -13.05
C VAL A 338 9.79 -27.14 -13.49
N GLU A 339 9.23 -28.09 -12.73
CA GLU A 339 9.49 -29.54 -12.91
C GLU A 339 9.11 -30.04 -14.32
N SER A 340 7.99 -29.55 -14.85
CA SER A 340 7.54 -29.84 -16.23
C SER A 340 8.47 -29.28 -17.32
N LEU A 341 9.32 -28.30 -16.99
CA LEU A 341 10.28 -27.64 -17.90
C LEU A 341 11.75 -28.02 -17.63
N SER A 342 12.01 -28.92 -16.68
CA SER A 342 13.37 -29.35 -16.32
C SER A 342 14.15 -29.97 -17.49
N ASN A 343 15.46 -29.74 -17.55
CA ASN A 343 16.35 -30.06 -18.67
C ASN A 343 16.09 -29.16 -19.90
N ASP A 344 16.06 -27.85 -19.67
CA ASP A 344 15.99 -26.79 -20.70
C ASP A 344 14.79 -26.92 -21.66
N ARG A 345 13.68 -27.52 -21.19
CA ARG A 345 12.43 -27.57 -21.94
C ARG A 345 11.78 -26.19 -21.95
N LYS A 346 11.25 -25.83 -23.12
CA LYS A 346 10.52 -24.58 -23.33
C LYS A 346 9.07 -24.71 -22.90
N ALA A 347 8.51 -23.65 -22.32
CA ALA A 347 7.09 -23.52 -22.07
C ALA A 347 6.27 -23.60 -23.38
N GLY A 348 5.06 -24.16 -23.28
CA GLY A 348 4.13 -24.24 -24.40
C GLY A 348 3.48 -22.89 -24.74
N SER A 349 2.47 -22.92 -25.62
CA SER A 349 1.65 -21.76 -26.00
C SER A 349 1.05 -21.01 -24.80
N ASP A 350 0.71 -21.74 -23.74
CA ASP A 350 -0.03 -21.22 -22.59
C ASP A 350 0.89 -20.78 -21.44
N GLY A 351 2.21 -20.73 -21.70
CA GLY A 351 3.24 -20.55 -20.67
C GLY A 351 3.27 -21.72 -19.68
N VAL A 352 3.85 -21.50 -18.49
CA VAL A 352 3.67 -22.37 -17.31
C VAL A 352 3.69 -21.55 -16.03
N TYR A 353 2.74 -21.77 -15.13
CA TYR A 353 2.71 -21.20 -13.78
C TYR A 353 3.38 -22.12 -12.75
N ARG A 354 4.01 -21.54 -11.72
CA ARG A 354 4.27 -22.22 -10.43
C ARG A 354 3.98 -21.27 -9.27
N ASN A 355 3.58 -21.80 -8.12
CA ASN A 355 3.24 -20.98 -6.94
C ASN A 355 4.19 -21.27 -5.77
N VAL A 356 5.05 -20.31 -5.43
CA VAL A 356 6.09 -20.44 -4.41
C VAL A 356 5.53 -20.04 -3.03
N THR A 357 5.57 -20.98 -2.08
CA THR A 357 4.91 -20.87 -0.76
C THR A 357 5.77 -21.27 0.44
N GLU A 358 6.94 -21.91 0.22
CA GLU A 358 7.75 -22.51 1.30
C GLU A 358 9.21 -21.99 1.33
N GLY A 359 9.52 -20.93 0.58
CA GLY A 359 10.90 -20.49 0.31
C GLY A 359 11.52 -19.63 1.41
N GLY A 360 12.44 -20.17 2.21
CA GLY A 360 13.28 -19.39 3.14
C GLY A 360 12.48 -18.75 4.29
N GLN A 361 12.50 -17.41 4.39
CA GLN A 361 11.71 -16.67 5.39
C GLN A 361 10.20 -16.87 5.25
N GLN A 362 9.70 -17.20 4.06
CA GLN A 362 8.27 -17.47 3.80
C GLN A 362 7.72 -18.67 4.59
N ALA A 363 8.58 -19.59 5.01
CA ALA A 363 8.22 -20.72 5.88
C ALA A 363 8.28 -20.39 7.39
N GLN A 364 8.55 -19.13 7.77
CA GLN A 364 8.71 -18.70 9.17
C GLN A 364 7.52 -17.87 9.65
N VAL A 365 7.19 -18.02 10.94
CA VAL A 365 6.14 -17.24 11.60
C VAL A 365 6.54 -15.77 11.62
N GLY A 366 5.76 -14.92 10.93
CA GLY A 366 5.97 -13.47 10.86
C GLY A 366 6.27 -12.93 9.46
N PHE A 367 6.46 -13.78 8.45
CA PHE A 367 6.40 -13.35 7.05
C PHE A 367 4.99 -12.83 6.74
N THR A 368 4.86 -11.66 6.11
CA THR A 368 3.56 -10.97 6.03
C THR A 368 2.75 -11.35 4.79
N GLN A 369 1.51 -11.80 5.02
CA GLN A 369 0.45 -11.64 4.02
C GLN A 369 0.28 -10.15 3.74
N ARG A 370 0.31 -9.73 2.46
CA ARG A 370 0.12 -8.31 2.09
C ARG A 370 -0.46 -8.13 0.70
N ALA A 371 -1.32 -7.13 0.60
CA ALA A 371 -1.80 -6.49 -0.61
C ALA A 371 -1.18 -5.08 -0.75
N ASP A 372 -1.39 -4.47 -1.92
CA ASP A 372 -1.00 -3.12 -2.30
C ASP A 372 0.47 -2.76 -2.05
N GLY A 373 1.37 -3.70 -2.33
CA GLY A 373 2.83 -3.52 -2.25
C GLY A 373 3.51 -3.28 -3.60
N LEU A 374 4.83 -3.21 -3.58
CA LEU A 374 5.72 -3.15 -4.74
C LEU A 374 6.59 -4.40 -4.83
N LEU A 375 6.95 -4.82 -6.05
CA LEU A 375 7.89 -5.91 -6.31
C LEU A 375 8.88 -5.43 -7.38
N ILE A 376 10.15 -5.25 -7.00
CA ILE A 376 11.18 -4.62 -7.85
C ILE A 376 12.32 -5.60 -8.14
N TYR A 377 12.58 -5.86 -9.42
CA TYR A 377 13.70 -6.70 -9.85
C TYR A 377 15.04 -5.96 -9.81
N VAL A 378 16.08 -6.61 -9.30
CA VAL A 378 17.46 -6.09 -9.25
C VAL A 378 18.46 -7.16 -9.70
N PRO A 379 19.23 -6.95 -10.78
CA PRO A 379 20.24 -7.90 -11.25
C PRO A 379 21.52 -7.90 -10.38
N GLY A 380 22.37 -8.91 -10.56
CA GLY A 380 23.70 -9.04 -9.94
C GLY A 380 23.74 -9.66 -8.54
N PHE A 381 22.65 -9.57 -7.79
CA PHE A 381 22.49 -10.28 -6.52
C PHE A 381 21.87 -11.65 -6.76
N GLY A 382 22.61 -12.73 -6.51
CA GLY A 382 22.22 -14.08 -6.95
C GLY A 382 22.36 -14.29 -8.47
N GLU A 383 22.39 -15.54 -8.93
CA GLU A 383 22.68 -15.88 -10.34
C GLU A 383 21.59 -15.41 -11.32
N GLN A 384 20.36 -15.21 -10.83
CA GLN A 384 19.20 -14.76 -11.62
C GLN A 384 18.64 -13.43 -11.11
N GLY A 385 19.40 -12.68 -10.30
CA GLY A 385 18.91 -11.47 -9.64
C GLY A 385 17.98 -11.74 -8.44
N ILE A 386 17.55 -10.66 -7.80
CA ILE A 386 16.59 -10.65 -6.69
C ILE A 386 15.31 -9.91 -7.05
N LEU A 387 14.24 -10.20 -6.30
CA LEU A 387 13.07 -9.33 -6.20
C LEU A 387 13.04 -8.71 -4.79
N LEU A 388 12.84 -7.40 -4.72
CA LEU A 388 12.57 -6.68 -3.48
C LEU A 388 11.05 -6.49 -3.34
N ALA A 389 10.45 -7.03 -2.29
CA ALA A 389 9.06 -6.74 -1.94
C ALA A 389 9.02 -5.63 -0.88
N ILE A 390 8.34 -4.54 -1.21
CA ILE A 390 8.39 -3.26 -0.47
C ILE A 390 6.95 -2.78 -0.20
N ALA A 391 6.72 -2.15 0.95
CA ALA A 391 5.41 -1.61 1.35
C ALA A 391 4.30 -2.68 1.40
N GLY A 392 3.03 -2.25 1.39
CA GLY A 392 1.88 -3.13 1.39
C GLY A 392 1.48 -3.66 2.78
N GLY A 393 0.26 -4.16 2.88
CA GLY A 393 -0.33 -4.65 4.13
C GLY A 393 -1.70 -5.29 3.97
N THR A 394 -2.42 -5.39 5.07
CA THR A 394 -3.80 -5.89 5.18
C THR A 394 -4.71 -4.77 5.69
N ASN A 395 -5.96 -5.09 6.01
CA ASN A 395 -6.88 -4.22 6.74
C ASN A 395 -6.41 -3.88 8.18
N GLU A 396 -5.45 -4.63 8.74
CA GLU A 396 -5.04 -4.54 10.16
C GLU A 396 -3.54 -4.30 10.38
N THR A 397 -2.69 -4.76 9.48
CA THR A 397 -1.22 -4.79 9.65
C THR A 397 -0.48 -4.37 8.38
N PHE A 398 0.67 -3.72 8.52
CA PHE A 398 1.50 -3.25 7.40
C PHE A 398 2.92 -3.80 7.49
N THR A 399 3.54 -3.99 6.32
CA THR A 399 4.99 -4.21 6.22
C THR A 399 5.72 -2.94 6.64
N GLN A 400 6.74 -3.06 7.49
CA GLN A 400 7.54 -1.92 7.93
C GLN A 400 8.56 -1.54 6.86
N MET A 401 8.64 -0.26 6.50
CA MET A 401 9.57 0.22 5.45
C MET A 401 11.06 0.14 5.83
N ASN A 402 11.38 -0.23 7.09
CA ASN A 402 12.75 -0.39 7.60
C ASN A 402 13.36 -1.78 7.36
N ASN A 403 12.57 -2.74 6.87
CA ASN A 403 13.00 -4.10 6.55
C ASN A 403 12.36 -4.51 5.21
N ILE A 404 13.20 -4.87 4.24
CA ILE A 404 12.78 -5.27 2.91
C ILE A 404 12.83 -6.79 2.80
N ASP A 405 11.76 -7.40 2.30
CA ASP A 405 11.77 -8.82 1.94
C ASP A 405 12.46 -8.99 0.59
N VAL A 406 13.44 -9.91 0.53
CA VAL A 406 14.34 -10.11 -0.60
C VAL A 406 14.23 -11.54 -1.08
N TYR A 407 13.64 -11.76 -2.25
CA TYR A 407 13.56 -13.07 -2.89
C TYR A 407 14.77 -13.30 -3.79
N ASP A 408 15.50 -14.38 -3.56
CA ASP A 408 16.49 -14.90 -4.48
C ASP A 408 15.79 -15.73 -5.57
N ILE A 409 15.84 -15.24 -6.81
CA ILE A 409 15.23 -15.93 -7.95
C ILE A 409 15.96 -17.25 -8.23
N ALA A 410 17.29 -17.31 -8.05
CA ALA A 410 18.07 -18.51 -8.34
C ALA A 410 17.83 -19.64 -7.33
N THR A 411 17.63 -19.31 -6.05
CA THR A 411 17.42 -20.31 -4.97
C THR A 411 15.96 -20.43 -4.50
N SER A 412 15.01 -19.75 -5.15
CA SER A 412 13.58 -19.74 -4.81
C SER A 412 13.32 -19.53 -3.31
N SER A 413 14.00 -18.56 -2.70
CA SER A 413 14.05 -18.39 -1.24
C SER A 413 13.98 -16.92 -0.82
N TRP A 414 13.17 -16.62 0.19
CA TRP A 414 13.05 -15.29 0.80
C TRP A 414 14.06 -15.07 1.92
N TYR A 415 14.55 -13.84 2.01
CA TYR A 415 15.46 -13.30 3.02
C TYR A 415 14.93 -11.92 3.48
N ILE A 416 15.47 -11.34 4.55
CA ILE A 416 15.13 -9.99 5.01
C ILE A 416 16.40 -9.14 5.08
N GLN A 417 16.33 -7.90 4.59
CA GLN A 417 17.39 -6.90 4.70
C GLN A 417 16.87 -5.63 5.37
N SER A 418 17.43 -5.29 6.53
CA SER A 418 17.15 -4.01 7.20
C SER A 418 17.79 -2.83 6.45
N THR A 419 17.10 -1.69 6.43
CA THR A 419 17.57 -0.46 5.76
C THR A 419 18.20 0.55 6.72
N SER A 420 18.97 1.48 6.17
CA SER A 420 19.47 2.69 6.84
C SER A 420 18.83 3.98 6.31
N GLY A 421 19.09 5.11 6.97
CA GLY A 421 18.58 6.44 6.57
C GLY A 421 17.22 6.82 7.21
N PRO A 422 16.64 7.98 6.83
CA PRO A 422 15.24 8.29 7.14
C PRO A 422 14.32 7.22 6.54
N THR A 423 13.30 6.78 7.26
CA THR A 423 12.40 5.70 6.80
C THR A 423 11.07 6.29 6.30
N PRO A 424 10.53 5.85 5.14
CA PRO A 424 9.21 6.24 4.68
C PRO A 424 8.09 5.79 5.65
N GLU A 425 7.02 6.56 5.74
CA GLU A 425 5.81 6.14 6.45
C GLU A 425 5.19 4.89 5.80
N ILE A 426 4.63 3.99 6.63
CA ILE A 426 3.96 2.77 6.17
C ILE A 426 2.79 3.10 5.24
N ARG A 427 2.73 2.39 4.11
CA ARG A 427 1.85 2.75 3.00
C ARG A 427 1.46 1.56 2.16
N VAL A 428 0.36 1.74 1.44
CA VAL A 428 -0.18 0.85 0.41
C VAL A 428 -0.37 1.61 -0.90
N ASN A 429 -0.31 0.90 -2.02
CA ASN A 429 -0.52 1.38 -3.38
C ASN A 429 0.35 2.59 -3.79
N PRO A 430 1.64 2.70 -3.38
CA PRO A 430 2.58 3.59 -4.05
C PRO A 430 2.92 3.05 -5.45
N CYS A 431 3.60 3.84 -6.26
CA CYS A 431 4.30 3.35 -7.44
C CYS A 431 5.81 3.32 -7.18
N ALA A 432 6.58 2.56 -7.97
CA ALA A 432 8.02 2.74 -8.06
C ALA A 432 8.61 2.32 -9.42
N VAL A 433 9.79 2.85 -9.73
CA VAL A 433 10.67 2.45 -10.84
C VAL A 433 12.11 2.30 -10.35
N ILE A 434 12.99 1.69 -11.15
CA ILE A 434 14.40 1.47 -10.79
C ILE A 434 15.32 1.87 -11.95
N ALA A 435 16.42 2.57 -11.64
CA ALA A 435 17.46 2.94 -12.59
C ALA A 435 18.85 2.44 -12.14
N ALA A 436 19.71 2.11 -13.10
CA ALA A 436 21.12 1.78 -12.85
C ALA A 436 22.03 2.99 -13.12
N ALA A 437 22.99 3.25 -12.20
CA ALA A 437 24.13 4.14 -12.47
C ALA A 437 24.84 3.72 -13.78
N PRO A 438 25.44 4.62 -14.57
CA PRO A 438 26.09 4.27 -15.84
C PRO A 438 27.11 3.12 -15.76
N ASP A 439 27.96 3.10 -14.73
CA ASP A 439 28.91 1.99 -14.47
C ASP A 439 28.31 0.78 -13.73
N GLY A 440 27.03 0.81 -13.37
CA GLY A 440 26.29 -0.24 -12.66
C GLY A 440 26.66 -0.44 -11.18
N THR A 441 27.49 0.41 -10.58
CA THR A 441 27.89 0.27 -9.15
C THR A 441 26.76 0.51 -8.14
N SER A 442 25.68 1.19 -8.54
CA SER A 442 24.47 1.34 -7.72
C SER A 442 23.19 1.24 -8.54
N TYR A 443 22.12 0.80 -7.85
CA TYR A 443 20.75 0.80 -8.36
C TYR A 443 19.88 1.65 -7.46
N ASN A 444 19.08 2.53 -8.04
CA ASN A 444 18.30 3.53 -7.31
C ASN A 444 16.81 3.35 -7.63
N ILE A 445 16.02 3.03 -6.60
CA ILE A 445 14.60 2.72 -6.70
C ILE A 445 13.80 3.93 -6.25
N TYR A 446 13.10 4.56 -7.19
CA TYR A 446 12.31 5.77 -6.98
C TYR A 446 10.88 5.38 -6.67
N MET A 447 10.39 5.71 -5.48
CA MET A 447 9.03 5.42 -5.00
C MET A 447 8.26 6.73 -4.80
N PHE A 448 7.04 6.82 -5.33
CA PHE A 448 6.17 8.00 -5.19
C PHE A 448 4.78 7.65 -4.65
N GLY A 449 4.33 8.44 -3.67
CA GLY A 449 2.96 8.44 -3.18
C GLY A 449 2.55 7.17 -2.43
N GLY A 450 1.32 6.72 -2.64
CA GLY A 450 0.63 5.69 -1.86
C GLY A 450 -0.34 6.30 -0.84
N GLN A 451 -0.88 5.50 0.06
CA GLN A 451 -1.78 5.96 1.14
C GLN A 451 -1.64 5.12 2.42
N ASN A 452 -2.13 5.62 3.55
CA ASN A 452 -2.42 4.80 4.73
C ASN A 452 -3.85 4.22 4.68
N LEU A 453 -4.09 3.06 5.31
CA LEU A 453 -5.45 2.53 5.57
C LEU A 453 -5.87 2.63 7.05
N ILE A 454 -4.92 2.93 7.95
CA ILE A 454 -5.15 3.02 9.40
C ILE A 454 -4.87 4.47 9.85
N PRO A 455 -5.78 5.10 10.64
CA PRO A 455 -7.09 4.56 11.06
C PRO A 455 -8.10 4.53 9.90
N PHE A 456 -8.92 3.46 9.87
CA PHE A 456 -9.94 3.26 8.84
C PHE A 456 -10.91 4.44 8.74
N GLY A 457 -11.18 4.89 7.52
CA GLY A 457 -12.02 6.08 7.25
C GLY A 457 -11.28 7.42 7.39
N ASN A 458 -9.95 7.40 7.60
CA ASN A 458 -9.08 8.57 7.54
C ASN A 458 -7.82 8.25 6.72
N GLN A 459 -8.05 7.73 5.51
CA GLN A 459 -7.03 7.55 4.48
C GLN A 459 -6.52 8.91 3.99
N THR A 460 -5.22 9.05 3.87
CA THR A 460 -4.49 10.20 3.35
C THR A 460 -3.56 9.71 2.26
N GLN A 461 -3.67 10.28 1.07
CA GLN A 461 -2.83 9.96 -0.07
C GLN A 461 -1.55 10.81 -0.01
N PHE A 462 -0.39 10.18 -0.11
CA PHE A 462 0.92 10.82 -0.02
C PHE A 462 1.35 11.39 -1.38
N ASN A 463 2.16 12.46 -1.35
CA ASN A 463 2.79 13.10 -2.52
C ASN A 463 4.32 13.18 -2.38
N ASP A 464 4.92 12.36 -1.52
CA ASP A 464 6.36 12.36 -1.27
C ASP A 464 7.12 11.42 -2.22
N MET A 465 8.36 11.80 -2.53
CA MET A 465 9.30 11.03 -3.35
C MET A 465 10.44 10.48 -2.48
N TRP A 466 10.73 9.20 -2.64
CA TRP A 466 11.77 8.49 -1.90
C TRP A 466 12.66 7.68 -2.84
N ILE A 467 13.95 7.57 -2.49
CA ILE A 467 14.89 6.68 -3.17
C ILE A 467 15.38 5.62 -2.18
N LEU A 468 15.26 4.34 -2.54
CA LEU A 468 16.04 3.26 -1.91
C LEU A 468 17.24 2.96 -2.81
N THR A 469 18.46 3.21 -2.30
CA THR A 469 19.69 2.94 -3.05
C THR A 469 20.35 1.63 -2.59
N LEU A 470 20.74 0.81 -3.57
CA LEU A 470 21.47 -0.45 -3.42
C LEU A 470 22.88 -0.28 -4.01
N PRO A 471 23.91 -0.93 -3.44
CA PRO A 471 23.88 -2.01 -2.44
C PRO A 471 23.74 -1.57 -0.97
N SER A 472 23.70 -0.28 -0.64
CA SER A 472 23.71 0.16 0.76
C SER A 472 22.39 -0.05 1.52
N PHE A 473 21.28 -0.34 0.83
CA PHE A 473 19.92 -0.39 1.37
C PHE A 473 19.59 0.85 2.22
N THR A 474 19.95 2.03 1.70
CA THR A 474 19.67 3.31 2.38
C THR A 474 18.48 4.00 1.73
N TRP A 475 17.49 4.37 2.54
CA TRP A 475 16.40 5.25 2.15
C TRP A 475 16.85 6.71 2.20
N ILE A 476 16.39 7.48 1.21
CA ILE A 476 16.67 8.90 1.03
C ILE A 476 15.32 9.55 0.72
N LYS A 477 14.89 10.55 1.50
CA LYS A 477 13.76 11.40 1.10
C LYS A 477 14.27 12.43 0.09
N VAL A 478 13.60 12.56 -1.05
CA VAL A 478 13.86 13.64 -2.00
C VAL A 478 13.17 14.91 -1.51
N ASP A 479 13.87 16.04 -1.56
CA ASP A 479 13.25 17.35 -1.34
C ASP A 479 12.57 17.79 -2.64
N THR A 480 11.28 18.13 -2.54
CA THR A 480 10.46 18.62 -3.65
C THR A 480 9.59 19.79 -3.22
N ASP A 481 9.88 20.43 -2.08
CA ASP A 481 8.99 21.43 -1.46
C ASP A 481 8.91 22.74 -2.26
N ASP A 482 9.83 22.97 -3.21
CA ASP A 482 9.83 24.10 -4.15
C ASP A 482 9.22 23.77 -5.54
N GLN A 483 8.77 22.52 -5.76
CA GLN A 483 8.36 22.02 -7.07
C GLN A 483 6.84 22.02 -7.30
N SER A 484 6.44 21.91 -8.57
CA SER A 484 5.04 21.63 -8.95
C SER A 484 4.72 20.14 -8.80
N VAL A 485 4.76 19.65 -7.55
CA VAL A 485 4.52 18.24 -7.21
C VAL A 485 3.06 17.85 -7.55
N PRO A 486 2.82 16.67 -8.15
CA PRO A 486 1.46 16.16 -8.36
C PRO A 486 0.68 16.03 -7.04
N PRO A 487 -0.67 16.19 -7.06
CA PRO A 487 -1.52 15.85 -5.92
C PRO A 487 -1.22 14.45 -5.38
N GLY A 488 -1.32 14.31 -4.06
CA GLY A 488 -1.09 13.03 -3.37
C GLY A 488 -2.03 11.97 -3.90
N ARG A 489 -1.50 10.76 -4.15
CA ARG A 489 -2.23 9.73 -4.90
C ARG A 489 -1.78 8.31 -4.60
N SER A 490 -2.68 7.37 -4.87
CA SER A 490 -2.45 5.92 -4.73
C SER A 490 -3.06 5.15 -5.92
N GLY A 491 -2.53 3.96 -6.23
CA GLY A 491 -3.01 3.14 -7.35
C GLY A 491 -2.69 3.72 -8.73
N HIS A 492 -1.68 4.58 -8.82
CA HIS A 492 -1.07 5.09 -10.03
C HIS A 492 0.05 4.16 -10.52
N THR A 493 0.24 4.05 -11.83
CA THR A 493 1.35 3.29 -12.41
C THR A 493 2.52 4.21 -12.72
N CYS A 494 3.74 3.79 -12.40
CA CYS A 494 4.97 4.50 -12.79
C CYS A 494 5.84 3.59 -13.66
N ASN A 495 6.40 4.17 -14.72
CA ASN A 495 7.09 3.47 -15.79
C ASN A 495 8.34 4.28 -16.16
N ILE A 496 9.42 3.63 -16.62
CA ILE A 496 10.72 4.26 -16.85
C ILE A 496 11.12 4.20 -18.32
N TRP A 497 11.47 5.34 -18.93
CA TRP A 497 12.14 5.41 -20.23
C TRP A 497 12.96 6.69 -20.35
N ASP A 498 14.11 6.63 -21.02
CA ASP A 498 15.08 7.72 -21.16
C ASP A 498 15.39 8.41 -19.81
N ALA A 499 15.55 7.60 -18.76
CA ALA A 499 15.80 8.04 -17.37
C ALA A 499 14.72 8.94 -16.74
N GLN A 500 13.56 9.08 -17.38
CA GLN A 500 12.41 9.80 -16.83
C GLN A 500 11.35 8.81 -16.32
N MET A 501 10.81 9.07 -15.14
CA MET A 501 9.65 8.32 -14.61
C MET A 501 8.36 8.94 -15.16
N VAL A 502 7.63 8.18 -15.96
CA VAL A 502 6.29 8.51 -16.48
C VAL A 502 5.24 7.90 -15.55
N MET A 503 4.53 8.77 -14.84
CA MET A 503 3.47 8.42 -13.89
C MET A 503 2.09 8.67 -14.52
N VAL A 504 1.18 7.71 -14.36
CA VAL A 504 -0.16 7.72 -15.00
C VAL A 504 -1.25 7.45 -13.97
N GLY A 505 -2.25 8.33 -13.95
CA GLY A 505 -3.47 8.20 -13.14
C GLY A 505 -3.21 8.28 -11.63
N GLY A 506 -4.11 7.65 -10.88
CA GLY A 506 -4.07 7.55 -9.42
C GLY A 506 -5.33 8.13 -8.77
N TYR A 507 -5.79 7.49 -7.71
CA TYR A 507 -6.85 8.02 -6.86
C TYR A 507 -6.23 9.02 -5.88
N THR A 508 -6.67 10.27 -5.93
CA THR A 508 -6.09 11.38 -5.16
C THR A 508 -6.76 11.62 -3.81
N GLY A 509 -8.03 11.21 -3.63
CA GLY A 509 -8.85 11.52 -2.45
C GLY A 509 -9.24 13.00 -2.26
N ASP A 510 -8.51 13.92 -2.90
CA ASP A 510 -8.74 15.37 -2.85
C ASP A 510 -9.99 15.79 -3.63
N ARG A 511 -11.02 16.19 -2.88
CA ARG A 511 -12.33 16.62 -3.39
C ARG A 511 -12.35 18.04 -3.97
N THR A 512 -11.21 18.74 -3.98
CA THR A 512 -11.08 20.03 -4.68
C THR A 512 -10.80 19.85 -6.18
N LEU A 513 -10.29 18.69 -6.59
CA LEU A 513 -10.09 18.32 -8.00
C LEU A 513 -11.41 17.79 -8.59
N THR A 514 -11.89 18.42 -9.66
CA THR A 514 -13.14 18.02 -10.34
C THR A 514 -12.91 17.04 -11.49
N CYS A 515 -11.79 17.19 -12.21
CA CYS A 515 -11.20 16.21 -13.13
C CYS A 515 -9.67 16.42 -13.17
N GLU A 516 -8.95 15.39 -13.58
CA GLU A 516 -7.52 15.39 -13.85
C GLU A 516 -7.23 14.79 -15.24
N THR A 517 -7.61 15.51 -16.29
CA THR A 517 -7.28 15.15 -17.68
C THR A 517 -5.99 15.88 -18.11
N PRO A 518 -4.96 15.19 -18.66
CA PRO A 518 -4.91 13.77 -18.99
C PRO A 518 -4.40 12.88 -17.85
N GLY A 519 -4.06 13.40 -16.67
CA GLY A 519 -3.61 12.62 -15.52
C GLY A 519 -2.31 11.85 -15.79
N ILE A 520 -1.33 12.54 -16.38
CA ILE A 520 0.00 12.01 -16.70
C ILE A 520 1.03 13.05 -16.25
N TYR A 521 2.06 12.59 -15.55
CA TYR A 521 3.15 13.42 -15.02
C TYR A 521 4.49 12.77 -15.30
N VAL A 522 5.55 13.58 -15.28
CA VAL A 522 6.90 13.14 -15.61
C VAL A 522 7.89 13.68 -14.58
N PHE A 523 8.77 12.83 -14.09
CA PHE A 523 9.84 13.18 -13.14
C PHE A 523 11.20 12.81 -13.74
N ASP A 524 12.10 13.78 -13.84
CA ASP A 524 13.50 13.55 -14.16
C ASP A 524 14.22 12.98 -12.93
N MET A 525 14.64 11.73 -13.01
CA MET A 525 15.27 11.01 -11.90
C MET A 525 16.73 11.41 -11.66
N SER A 526 17.36 12.07 -12.64
CA SER A 526 18.75 12.56 -12.57
C SER A 526 18.80 13.97 -11.97
N ALA A 527 17.85 14.84 -12.36
CA ALA A 527 17.68 16.18 -11.80
C ALA A 527 16.90 16.19 -10.47
N LEU A 528 16.16 15.12 -10.16
CA LEU A 528 15.18 15.03 -9.06
C LEU A 528 14.03 16.03 -9.17
N GLN A 529 13.51 16.26 -10.38
CA GLN A 529 12.53 17.31 -10.66
C GLN A 529 11.29 16.82 -11.40
N TRP A 530 10.12 17.27 -10.95
CA TRP A 530 8.87 17.20 -11.72
C TRP A 530 8.92 18.16 -12.90
N VAL A 531 8.68 17.65 -14.12
CA VAL A 531 8.82 18.39 -15.37
C VAL A 531 7.55 18.36 -16.21
N ASN A 532 7.33 19.41 -17.00
CA ASN A 532 6.17 19.56 -17.87
C ASN A 532 6.31 18.84 -19.23
N GLN A 533 7.42 18.15 -19.47
CA GLN A 533 7.74 17.49 -20.73
C GLN A 533 8.42 16.13 -20.49
N PHE A 534 7.93 15.10 -21.17
CA PHE A 534 8.72 13.90 -21.45
C PHE A 534 9.62 14.19 -22.65
N THR A 535 10.92 13.98 -22.51
CA THR A 535 11.93 14.25 -23.54
C THR A 535 12.58 12.93 -23.97
N ALA A 536 12.37 12.54 -25.23
CA ALA A 536 13.05 11.38 -25.77
C ALA A 536 14.55 11.70 -25.93
N LEU A 537 15.39 10.96 -25.21
CA LEU A 537 16.86 11.03 -25.30
C LEU A 537 17.39 9.98 -26.29
N SER A 538 16.69 8.85 -26.42
CA SER A 538 16.91 7.86 -27.48
C SER A 538 16.25 8.36 -28.75
N ALA A 539 17.02 8.51 -29.83
CA ALA A 539 16.48 8.99 -31.09
C ALA A 539 15.44 8.00 -31.66
N GLY A 540 14.18 8.44 -31.67
CA GLY A 540 13.09 7.87 -32.46
C GLY A 540 13.33 8.07 -33.96
N ALA A 541 12.51 7.43 -34.80
CA ALA A 541 12.81 7.28 -36.23
C ALA A 541 12.73 8.57 -37.08
N ASP A 542 12.11 9.64 -36.56
CA ASP A 542 11.65 10.79 -37.36
C ASP A 542 12.29 12.16 -37.01
N ASP A 543 13.28 12.24 -36.10
CA ASP A 543 13.79 13.54 -35.66
C ASP A 543 14.97 14.10 -36.50
N ASP A 544 14.73 15.18 -37.25
CA ASP A 544 15.74 16.01 -37.93
C ASP A 544 16.37 17.08 -36.99
N SER A 545 16.08 17.03 -35.68
CA SER A 545 16.74 17.93 -34.71
C SER A 545 18.23 17.62 -34.60
N ARG A 546 19.05 18.63 -34.91
CA ARG A 546 20.52 18.53 -34.90
C ARG A 546 21.11 18.71 -33.48
N THR A 547 20.32 18.32 -32.48
CA THR A 547 20.59 18.48 -31.05
C THR A 547 20.93 17.17 -30.35
N ALA A 548 20.93 16.04 -31.06
CA ALA A 548 21.61 14.82 -30.62
C ALA A 548 23.11 15.10 -30.41
N GLN A 549 23.50 15.31 -29.15
CA GLN A 549 24.83 15.79 -28.77
C GLN A 549 25.87 14.68 -28.98
N LYS A 550 26.60 14.75 -30.10
CA LYS A 550 27.64 13.77 -30.45
C LYS A 550 28.85 13.85 -29.51
N SER A 551 28.83 13.03 -28.47
CA SER A 551 30.00 12.63 -27.67
C SER A 551 30.20 11.11 -27.76
N ASP A 552 31.19 10.74 -28.58
CA ASP A 552 31.79 9.41 -28.79
C ASP A 552 30.95 8.21 -29.30
N GLY A 553 31.69 7.29 -29.93
CA GLY A 553 31.47 5.84 -29.83
C GLY A 553 30.29 5.23 -30.60
N SER A 554 29.08 5.47 -30.14
CA SER A 554 27.93 4.58 -30.37
C SER A 554 26.65 5.37 -30.63
N ASP A 555 26.13 5.33 -31.86
CA ASP A 555 24.80 5.85 -32.19
C ASP A 555 23.71 5.00 -31.49
N SER A 556 23.27 5.44 -30.30
CA SER A 556 22.16 4.89 -29.50
C SER A 556 20.79 5.39 -29.97
N THR A 557 20.52 5.20 -31.26
CA THR A 557 19.15 5.23 -31.79
C THR A 557 18.32 4.08 -31.20
N GLY A 558 16.98 4.17 -31.27
CA GLY A 558 16.11 3.08 -30.83
C GLY A 558 16.41 1.72 -31.49
N SER A 559 16.91 1.72 -32.74
CA SER A 559 17.33 0.50 -33.45
C SER A 559 18.55 -0.21 -32.84
N ASN A 560 19.41 0.54 -32.14
CA ASN A 560 20.66 0.05 -31.55
C ASN A 560 20.60 0.01 -30.00
N ASN A 561 19.42 0.30 -29.44
CA ASN A 561 19.15 0.28 -28.00
C ASN A 561 17.64 0.03 -27.71
N PRO A 562 17.04 -1.08 -28.20
CA PRO A 562 15.59 -1.30 -28.12
C PRO A 562 15.06 -1.43 -26.68
N PHE A 563 15.93 -1.73 -25.71
CA PHE A 563 15.61 -1.84 -24.29
C PHE A 563 15.94 -0.57 -23.49
N ASN A 564 16.41 0.49 -24.15
CA ASN A 564 16.75 1.76 -23.51
C ASN A 564 17.74 1.59 -22.33
N GLN A 565 18.75 0.74 -22.52
CA GLN A 565 19.81 0.48 -21.54
C GLN A 565 20.88 1.57 -21.60
N GLN A 566 21.65 1.75 -20.53
CA GLN A 566 22.84 2.60 -20.53
C GLN A 566 23.86 2.13 -21.60
N PRO A 567 24.67 3.01 -22.21
CA PRO A 567 25.57 2.63 -23.32
C PRO A 567 26.53 1.48 -23.01
N ALA A 568 27.10 1.43 -21.80
CA ALA A 568 27.99 0.36 -21.32
C ALA A 568 27.23 -0.92 -20.89
N GLN A 569 25.90 -0.88 -20.84
CA GLN A 569 25.02 -1.92 -20.29
C GLN A 569 24.08 -2.53 -21.33
N LYS A 570 24.33 -2.29 -22.62
CA LYS A 570 23.55 -2.89 -23.70
C LYS A 570 23.64 -4.42 -23.65
N TYR A 571 22.50 -5.08 -23.83
CA TYR A 571 22.41 -6.52 -24.06
C TYR A 571 23.25 -6.96 -25.28
N SER A 572 23.95 -8.09 -25.16
CA SER A 572 24.67 -8.75 -26.27
C SER A 572 24.53 -10.28 -26.17
N ALA A 573 25.16 -11.04 -27.07
CA ALA A 573 25.18 -12.50 -26.96
C ALA A 573 26.05 -13.01 -25.78
N GLU A 574 26.92 -12.14 -25.27
CA GLU A 574 27.90 -12.38 -24.21
C GLU A 574 27.53 -11.72 -22.87
N SER A 575 26.53 -10.84 -22.86
CA SER A 575 26.11 -10.03 -21.70
C SER A 575 24.59 -9.90 -21.63
N PRO A 576 23.94 -10.21 -20.49
CA PRO A 576 22.50 -10.01 -20.31
C PRO A 576 22.08 -8.53 -20.31
N GLY A 577 23.05 -7.62 -20.25
CA GLY A 577 22.81 -6.18 -20.13
C GLY A 577 22.31 -5.74 -18.75
N GLY A 578 22.14 -4.43 -18.61
CA GLY A 578 21.64 -3.77 -17.41
C GLY A 578 20.12 -3.56 -17.42
N LEU A 579 19.66 -2.63 -16.57
CA LEU A 579 18.24 -2.30 -16.46
C LEU A 579 17.72 -1.56 -17.70
N GLU A 580 16.52 -1.95 -18.13
CA GLU A 580 15.78 -1.28 -19.20
C GLU A 580 15.32 0.12 -18.74
N GLY A 581 15.05 1.02 -19.69
CA GLY A 581 14.59 2.39 -19.40
C GLY A 581 15.65 3.35 -18.80
N SER A 582 16.84 2.86 -18.46
CA SER A 582 17.89 3.60 -17.74
C SER A 582 18.79 4.46 -18.63
N TYR A 583 18.59 4.53 -19.94
CA TYR A 583 19.45 5.29 -20.85
C TYR A 583 19.47 6.79 -20.51
N GLY A 584 20.67 7.37 -20.42
CA GLY A 584 20.86 8.78 -20.08
C GLY A 584 20.76 9.08 -18.58
N TYR A 585 20.49 8.08 -17.74
CA TYR A 585 20.39 8.26 -16.29
C TYR A 585 21.74 8.65 -15.69
N LYS A 586 21.72 9.63 -14.80
CA LYS A 586 22.85 10.02 -13.97
C LYS A 586 22.50 9.84 -12.51
N VAL A 587 23.48 9.40 -11.71
CA VAL A 587 23.31 9.30 -10.25
C VAL A 587 23.10 10.73 -9.70
N PRO A 588 21.96 11.04 -9.05
CA PRO A 588 21.68 12.39 -8.58
C PRO A 588 22.51 12.72 -7.33
N GLN A 589 22.75 14.01 -7.09
CA GLN A 589 23.62 14.46 -5.99
C GLN A 589 23.17 13.92 -4.62
N ALA A 590 21.87 13.87 -4.35
CA ALA A 590 21.33 13.33 -3.09
C ALA A 590 21.65 11.84 -2.86
N VAL A 591 21.92 11.06 -3.92
CA VAL A 591 22.43 9.68 -3.81
C VAL A 591 23.95 9.70 -3.64
N ILE A 592 24.68 10.52 -4.42
CA ILE A 592 26.14 10.67 -4.31
C ILE A 592 26.56 11.08 -2.88
N ASP A 593 25.81 11.99 -2.24
CA ASP A 593 26.05 12.43 -0.86
C ASP A 593 25.89 11.30 0.19
N VAL A 594 25.20 10.21 -0.16
CA VAL A 594 24.88 9.08 0.72
C VAL A 594 25.74 7.85 0.45
N VAL A 595 26.03 7.53 -0.82
CA VAL A 595 26.82 6.33 -1.20
C VAL A 595 28.18 6.63 -1.83
N GLY A 596 28.54 7.91 -2.01
CA GLY A 596 29.75 8.35 -2.70
C GLY A 596 29.68 8.17 -4.22
N GLY A 597 30.81 8.40 -4.89
CA GLY A 597 30.94 8.33 -6.34
C GLY A 597 30.76 9.67 -7.04
N ASN A 598 30.15 9.65 -8.22
CA ASN A 598 29.84 10.80 -9.08
C ASN A 598 28.63 10.47 -9.98
N GLU A 599 28.24 11.38 -10.87
CA GLU A 599 27.08 11.21 -11.77
C GLU A 599 27.12 9.92 -12.63
N ASN A 600 28.31 9.40 -12.93
CA ASN A 600 28.48 8.17 -13.73
C ASN A 600 28.61 6.89 -12.90
N GLY A 601 28.53 6.98 -11.56
CA GLY A 601 28.67 5.87 -10.63
C GLY A 601 29.92 5.97 -9.74
N GLY A 602 30.63 4.86 -9.54
CA GLY A 602 31.74 4.77 -8.60
C GLY A 602 31.32 4.77 -7.12
N ALA A 603 30.14 4.23 -6.80
CA ALA A 603 29.62 4.19 -5.43
C ALA A 603 30.59 3.49 -4.46
N THR A 604 30.92 4.14 -3.34
CA THR A 604 31.90 3.65 -2.36
C THR A 604 31.27 2.89 -1.20
N VAL A 605 30.01 3.21 -0.84
CA VAL A 605 29.23 2.47 0.16
C VAL A 605 28.63 1.22 -0.48
N THR A 606 29.46 0.18 -0.58
CA THR A 606 29.20 -1.05 -1.37
C THR A 606 28.46 -2.16 -0.60
N THR A 607 28.05 -1.93 0.65
CA THR A 607 27.33 -2.91 1.49
C THR A 607 26.30 -2.25 2.41
N PRO A 608 25.25 -2.97 2.86
CA PRO A 608 24.34 -2.47 3.88
C PRO A 608 25.00 -2.27 5.24
N VAL A 609 24.53 -1.27 5.99
CA VAL A 609 24.97 -1.00 7.39
C VAL A 609 24.77 -2.22 8.28
N ASN A 610 23.64 -2.91 8.13
CA ASN A 610 23.40 -4.24 8.70
C ASN A 610 23.68 -5.29 7.60
N THR A 611 24.95 -5.62 7.39
CA THR A 611 25.39 -6.50 6.29
C THR A 611 24.79 -7.91 6.44
N ALA A 612 24.23 -8.45 5.35
CA ALA A 612 23.67 -9.79 5.31
C ALA A 612 24.75 -10.87 5.59
N THR A 613 24.39 -11.87 6.40
CA THR A 613 25.27 -13.01 6.76
C THR A 613 25.02 -14.27 5.92
N ALA A 614 23.96 -14.28 5.12
CA ALA A 614 23.58 -15.36 4.21
C ALA A 614 22.73 -14.82 3.04
N GLY A 615 22.49 -15.65 2.03
CA GLY A 615 21.63 -15.32 0.88
C GLY A 615 22.30 -14.46 -0.20
N PRO A 616 21.52 -13.93 -1.16
CA PRO A 616 22.03 -13.27 -2.37
C PRO A 616 22.76 -11.96 -2.07
N LEU A 617 22.49 -11.32 -0.91
CA LEU A 617 23.15 -10.09 -0.47
C LEU A 617 24.48 -10.32 0.27
N ALA A 618 24.75 -11.55 0.72
CA ALA A 618 26.03 -11.91 1.36
C ALA A 618 27.09 -12.38 0.35
N THR A 619 26.67 -12.71 -0.88
CA THR A 619 27.52 -13.30 -1.94
C THR A 619 27.47 -12.54 -3.26
N GLY A 620 26.33 -11.94 -3.60
CA GLY A 620 26.12 -11.14 -4.80
C GLY A 620 26.58 -9.69 -4.65
N ARG A 621 26.59 -8.96 -5.77
CA ARG A 621 27.04 -7.58 -5.87
C ARG A 621 26.46 -6.93 -7.14
N PRO A 622 26.40 -5.60 -7.24
CA PRO A 622 26.00 -4.93 -8.47
C PRO A 622 26.86 -5.38 -9.67
N ILE A 623 26.25 -5.47 -10.85
CA ILE A 623 26.99 -5.76 -12.09
C ILE A 623 27.71 -4.49 -12.50
N THR A 624 29.04 -4.49 -12.44
CA THR A 624 29.87 -3.33 -12.82
C THR A 624 30.28 -3.39 -14.28
N TYR A 625 30.15 -2.27 -14.99
CA TYR A 625 30.47 -2.11 -16.41
C TYR A 625 31.61 -1.08 -16.59
N THR A 626 32.34 -1.18 -17.70
CA THR A 626 33.39 -0.20 -18.05
C THR A 626 32.82 0.82 -19.03
N ASN A 627 32.95 2.10 -18.71
CA ASN A 627 32.48 3.20 -19.56
C ASN A 627 33.33 3.33 -20.84
N ALA A 628 32.76 3.92 -21.90
CA ALA A 628 33.39 4.04 -23.22
C ALA A 628 34.67 4.91 -23.22
N ASP A 629 34.84 5.78 -22.22
CA ASP A 629 36.07 6.55 -21.97
C ASP A 629 37.23 5.71 -21.40
N GLY A 630 36.99 4.43 -21.11
CA GLY A 630 37.96 3.53 -20.48
C GLY A 630 38.14 3.76 -18.98
N SER A 631 37.35 4.63 -18.35
CA SER A 631 37.42 4.86 -16.91
C SER A 631 36.85 3.65 -16.16
N THR A 632 37.72 2.99 -15.40
CA THR A 632 37.29 2.09 -14.33
C THR A 632 37.36 2.90 -13.03
N SER A 633 36.22 3.28 -12.46
CA SER A 633 36.15 4.11 -11.24
C SER A 633 36.50 3.36 -9.95
N THR A 634 37.56 2.54 -9.97
CA THR A 634 38.17 1.94 -8.76
C THR A 634 38.93 3.00 -7.97
N SER A 635 38.22 3.72 -7.11
CA SER A 635 38.77 4.66 -6.11
C SER A 635 39.47 3.94 -4.96
N SER A 636 40.50 3.14 -5.29
CA SER A 636 41.44 2.61 -4.29
C SER A 636 42.17 3.79 -3.62
N PRO A 637 42.33 3.79 -2.28
CA PRO A 637 43.07 4.84 -1.57
C PRO A 637 44.58 4.62 -1.72
N ASP A 638 45.11 4.85 -2.93
CA ASP A 638 46.52 4.59 -3.22
C ASP A 638 47.43 5.53 -2.41
N SER A 639 48.24 4.91 -1.56
CA SER A 639 49.04 5.56 -0.52
C SER A 639 50.52 5.51 -0.90
N ARG A 640 50.81 6.10 -2.06
CA ARG A 640 52.15 6.27 -2.64
C ARG A 640 52.26 7.71 -3.15
N GLY A 641 53.36 8.43 -2.96
CA GLY A 641 54.66 8.00 -2.44
C GLY A 641 55.79 8.79 -3.11
N GLY A 642 55.62 10.10 -3.26
CA GLY A 642 56.52 10.98 -4.02
C GLY A 642 56.95 12.18 -3.20
N SER A 643 58.25 12.32 -2.96
CA SER A 643 58.84 13.41 -2.17
C SER A 643 59.30 14.57 -3.05
N ASN A 644 58.79 15.79 -2.83
CA ASN A 644 59.63 16.94 -2.52
C ASN A 644 58.89 18.24 -2.14
N GLY A 645 59.49 18.94 -1.18
CA GLY A 645 59.32 20.34 -0.74
C GLY A 645 58.27 21.26 -1.37
N GLY A 646 57.29 21.65 -0.55
CA GLY A 646 56.40 22.79 -0.79
C GLY A 646 55.54 23.08 0.45
N GLY A 647 56.02 23.94 1.35
CA GLY A 647 55.39 24.14 2.67
C GLY A 647 54.22 25.13 2.65
N SER A 648 53.04 24.67 3.06
CA SER A 648 51.94 25.52 3.56
C SER A 648 51.24 24.84 4.75
N SER A 649 50.65 25.62 5.65
CA SER A 649 50.19 25.14 6.96
C SER A 649 48.79 24.53 6.93
N GLY A 650 48.71 23.21 6.70
CA GLY A 650 47.50 22.43 6.94
C GLY A 650 47.26 22.14 8.44
N PRO A 651 46.02 21.82 8.88
CA PRO A 651 45.75 21.46 10.27
C PRO A 651 46.49 20.20 10.71
N ASN A 652 47.00 20.18 11.94
CA ASN A 652 47.73 19.03 12.50
C ASN A 652 46.78 17.85 12.74
N ILE A 653 46.64 16.95 11.76
CA ILE A 653 45.74 15.78 11.81
C ILE A 653 45.98 14.94 13.08
N GLY A 654 47.23 14.75 13.49
CA GLY A 654 47.57 14.04 14.73
C GLY A 654 47.00 14.68 16.01
N ALA A 655 46.85 16.01 16.05
CA ALA A 655 46.22 16.70 17.17
C ALA A 655 44.68 16.56 17.14
N ILE A 656 44.08 16.52 15.95
CA ILE A 656 42.64 16.26 15.77
C ILE A 656 42.32 14.83 16.23
N VAL A 657 43.08 13.83 15.76
CA VAL A 657 42.92 12.42 16.16
C VAL A 657 43.12 12.24 17.67
N ALA A 658 44.14 12.87 18.26
CA ALA A 658 44.33 12.85 19.72
C ALA A 658 43.15 13.48 20.49
N GLY A 659 42.59 14.59 19.97
CA GLY A 659 41.41 15.24 20.53
C GLY A 659 40.15 14.37 20.47
N VAL A 660 39.90 13.69 19.35
CA VAL A 660 38.78 12.75 19.20
C VAL A 660 38.92 11.57 20.14
N ILE A 661 40.11 10.97 20.24
CA ILE A 661 40.39 9.85 21.17
C ILE A 661 40.16 10.28 22.62
N ALA A 662 40.65 11.47 23.02
CA ALA A 662 40.41 12.03 24.35
C ALA A 662 38.91 12.28 24.62
N GLY A 663 38.17 12.77 23.62
CA GLY A 663 36.72 12.98 23.70
C GLY A 663 35.94 11.67 23.89
N VAL A 664 36.29 10.61 23.16
CA VAL A 664 35.68 9.28 23.32
C VAL A 664 35.95 8.71 24.72
N PHE A 665 37.20 8.78 25.21
CA PHE A 665 37.52 8.36 26.58
C PHE A 665 36.80 9.19 27.64
N PHE A 666 36.60 10.49 27.43
CA PHE A 666 35.82 11.34 28.33
C PHE A 666 34.33 10.94 28.37
N ILE A 667 33.71 10.66 27.22
CA ILE A 667 32.32 10.19 27.13
C ILE A 667 32.16 8.84 27.85
N ILE A 668 33.09 7.90 27.64
CA ILE A 668 33.12 6.60 28.35
C ILE A 668 33.25 6.81 29.86
N ALA A 669 34.14 7.71 30.31
CA ALA A 669 34.30 8.02 31.73
C ALA A 669 33.03 8.64 32.35
N CYS A 670 32.35 9.55 31.64
CA CYS A 670 31.06 10.12 32.05
C CYS A 670 29.97 9.05 32.14
N TYR A 671 29.91 8.12 31.17
CA TYR A 671 28.94 7.02 31.18
C TYR A 671 29.18 6.04 32.34
N LEU A 672 30.43 5.67 32.62
CA LEU A 672 30.79 4.83 33.75
C LEU A 672 30.53 5.54 35.10
N ALA A 673 30.78 6.84 35.19
CA ALA A 673 30.44 7.65 36.37
C ALA A 673 28.92 7.73 36.60
N PHE A 674 28.13 7.83 35.53
CA PHE A 674 26.67 7.78 35.59
C PHE A 674 26.17 6.40 36.06
N CYS A 675 26.71 5.31 35.50
CA CYS A 675 26.41 3.95 35.96
C CYS A 675 26.80 3.75 37.43
N ALA A 676 27.92 4.32 37.88
CA ALA A 676 28.35 4.27 39.28
C ALA A 676 27.43 5.07 40.22
N TYR A 677 26.86 6.19 39.76
CA TYR A 677 25.85 6.95 40.49
C TYR A 677 24.53 6.16 40.63
N VAL A 678 24.01 5.62 39.51
CA VAL A 678 22.80 4.79 39.47
C VAL A 678 22.96 3.55 40.37
N TYR A 679 24.11 2.86 40.27
CA TYR A 679 24.46 1.73 41.13
C TYR A 679 24.48 2.10 42.62
N ARG A 680 25.14 3.20 42.99
CA ARG A 680 25.16 3.68 44.39
C ARG A 680 23.76 4.03 44.91
N LYS A 681 22.88 4.58 44.06
CA LYS A 681 21.48 4.86 44.40
C LYS A 681 20.67 3.57 44.63
N GLN A 682 20.74 2.60 43.72
CA GLN A 682 20.07 1.31 43.91
C GLN A 682 20.58 0.56 45.15
N LEU A 683 21.90 0.58 45.42
CA LEU A 683 22.47 -0.06 46.61
C LEU A 683 21.99 0.60 47.92
N GLN A 684 21.64 1.89 47.91
CA GLN A 684 21.03 2.58 49.05
C GLN A 684 19.55 2.19 49.24
N LEU A 685 18.78 2.09 48.14
CA LEU A 685 17.38 1.64 48.18
C LEU A 685 17.28 0.18 48.64
N TYR A 686 18.09 -0.71 48.05
CA TYR A 686 18.17 -2.13 48.44
C TYR A 686 18.50 -2.30 49.93
N LYS A 687 19.50 -1.58 50.45
CA LYS A 687 19.84 -1.62 51.90
C LYS A 687 18.68 -1.16 52.78
N ARG A 688 17.98 -0.08 52.42
CA ARG A 688 16.78 0.37 53.14
C ARG A 688 15.65 -0.66 53.08
N HIS A 689 15.45 -1.31 51.93
CA HIS A 689 14.42 -2.35 51.78
C HIS A 689 14.75 -3.57 52.65
N VAL A 690 16.01 -4.01 52.67
CA VAL A 690 16.50 -5.07 53.58
C VAL A 690 16.32 -4.65 55.05
N GLU A 691 16.73 -3.44 55.44
CA GLU A 691 16.53 -2.90 56.80
C GLU A 691 15.04 -2.87 57.20
N MET A 692 14.15 -2.41 56.32
CA MET A 692 12.70 -2.40 56.56
C MET A 692 12.11 -3.81 56.65
N SER A 693 12.53 -4.75 55.79
CA SER A 693 12.09 -6.15 55.87
C SER A 693 12.51 -6.80 57.19
N GLN A 694 13.72 -6.53 57.68
CA GLN A 694 14.22 -7.02 58.96
C GLN A 694 13.62 -6.30 60.17
N ALA A 695 13.11 -5.07 60.03
CA ALA A 695 12.36 -4.36 61.05
C ALA A 695 10.92 -4.89 61.15
N ALA A 696 10.26 -5.09 60.00
CA ALA A 696 8.93 -5.70 59.92
C ALA A 696 8.91 -7.13 60.49
N ALA A 697 9.93 -7.94 60.17
CA ALA A 697 10.13 -9.28 60.75
C ALA A 697 10.39 -9.27 62.27
N ARG A 698 10.74 -8.12 62.86
CA ARG A 698 10.90 -7.91 64.31
C ARG A 698 9.71 -7.20 64.98
N GLY A 699 8.68 -6.82 64.22
CA GLY A 699 7.44 -6.25 64.74
C GLY A 699 7.53 -4.80 65.24
N GLU A 700 8.58 -4.06 64.90
CA GLU A 700 8.75 -2.67 65.32
C GLU A 700 7.97 -1.69 64.42
N LYS A 701 7.48 -0.58 64.99
CA LYS A 701 6.74 0.45 64.23
C LYS A 701 7.71 1.35 63.48
N THR A 702 7.67 1.29 62.15
CA THR A 702 8.47 2.15 61.25
C THR A 702 8.09 3.64 61.38
N PRO A 703 9.05 4.57 61.44
CA PRO A 703 8.79 6.01 61.39
C PRO A 703 8.36 6.47 59.99
N THR A 704 7.68 7.62 59.91
CA THR A 704 7.19 8.20 58.64
C THR A 704 8.30 8.85 57.82
N ILE A 705 8.21 8.71 56.49
CA ILE A 705 9.18 9.27 55.53
C ILE A 705 8.92 10.77 55.30
N PRO A 706 9.91 11.66 55.52
CA PRO A 706 9.80 13.06 55.10
C PRO A 706 9.95 13.18 53.58
N GLY A 707 8.97 13.78 52.91
CA GLY A 707 9.06 14.13 51.47
C GLY A 707 7.77 13.94 50.65
N LEU A 708 6.81 13.15 51.13
CA LEU A 708 5.61 12.83 50.36
C LEU A 708 4.59 14.00 50.37
N ILE A 709 4.60 14.84 49.33
CA ILE A 709 3.55 15.84 49.08
C ILE A 709 2.33 15.13 48.47
N GLY A 710 1.62 14.38 49.32
CA GLY A 710 0.32 13.79 48.99
C GLY A 710 -0.81 14.78 49.28
N THR A 711 -1.28 15.50 48.27
CA THR A 711 -2.40 16.45 48.44
C THR A 711 -3.74 15.73 48.57
N ASN A 712 -4.25 15.62 49.79
CA ASN A 712 -5.68 15.70 50.08
C ASN A 712 -5.86 16.25 51.50
N ALA A 713 -6.43 17.45 51.60
CA ALA A 713 -6.72 18.09 52.87
C ALA A 713 -8.17 17.79 53.25
N ASP A 714 -8.38 17.33 54.48
CA ASP A 714 -9.71 17.31 55.10
C ASP A 714 -9.72 18.26 56.30
N TYR A 715 -10.76 19.09 56.39
CA TYR A 715 -10.84 20.17 57.37
C TYR A 715 -11.37 19.67 58.72
N SER A 716 -10.67 19.96 59.81
CA SER A 716 -11.30 20.06 61.13
C SER A 716 -10.86 21.37 61.80
N THR A 717 -11.83 22.15 62.26
CA THR A 717 -11.62 23.55 62.66
C THR A 717 -11.47 23.74 64.17
N GLY A 718 -10.48 24.55 64.57
CA GLY A 718 -10.76 25.64 65.51
C GLY A 718 -9.86 25.78 66.75
N LYS A 719 -9.49 27.06 67.00
CA LYS A 719 -9.21 27.68 68.32
C LYS A 719 -7.94 27.16 69.07
N ASN A 720 -6.96 27.98 69.45
CA ASN A 720 -6.98 29.40 69.83
C ASN A 720 -5.59 30.12 69.72
N THR A 721 -5.67 31.44 69.54
CA THR A 721 -4.84 32.59 70.01
C THR A 721 -3.75 32.39 71.12
N PRO A 722 -2.80 33.36 71.33
CA PRO A 722 -2.31 34.45 70.44
C PRO A 722 -0.79 34.85 70.56
N SER A 723 -0.35 35.76 69.68
CA SER A 723 0.62 36.88 69.85
C SER A 723 1.89 36.81 70.73
N ASP A 724 3.07 36.93 70.07
CA ASP A 724 4.11 37.99 70.27
C ASP A 724 4.90 38.06 71.62
N PRO A 725 6.06 38.77 71.76
CA PRO A 725 7.02 39.28 70.75
C PRO A 725 8.51 38.89 70.97
N SER A 726 9.33 39.28 69.98
CA SER A 726 10.67 39.91 70.10
C SER A 726 12.01 39.15 69.88
N ARG A 727 12.77 39.75 68.94
CA ARG A 727 14.21 40.13 68.98
C ARG A 727 15.34 39.13 68.61
N PHE A 728 16.39 39.79 68.07
CA PHE A 728 17.72 39.33 67.63
C PHE A 728 17.80 38.39 66.41
N GLY A 729 18.65 38.66 65.39
CA GLY A 729 19.36 39.92 65.11
C GLY A 729 20.59 39.80 64.19
N GLY A 730 20.53 40.42 63.00
CA GLY A 730 21.68 40.62 62.11
C GLY A 730 22.09 39.39 61.27
N SER A 731 22.80 39.53 60.14
CA SER A 731 23.08 40.75 59.36
C SER A 731 23.45 40.39 57.92
N VAL A 732 23.15 41.25 56.95
CA VAL A 732 23.40 41.05 55.51
C VAL A 732 24.49 42.01 55.01
N ALA A 733 25.32 41.56 54.07
CA ALA A 733 26.28 42.39 53.35
C ALA A 733 25.77 42.75 51.93
N LYS A 734 26.16 43.96 51.48
CA LYS A 734 25.75 44.68 50.25
C LYS A 734 26.18 43.94 48.95
N TRP A 735 25.63 44.22 47.76
CA TRP A 735 25.76 45.51 47.02
C TRP A 735 24.64 45.88 46.02
N ASN A 736 24.67 47.16 45.61
CA ASN A 736 23.72 47.90 44.77
C ASN A 736 23.89 47.67 43.26
N THR A 737 22.81 47.90 42.50
CA THR A 737 22.79 48.77 41.28
C THR A 737 21.41 49.43 41.12
N ASN A 738 21.35 50.64 40.57
CA ASN A 738 20.14 51.45 40.41
C ASN A 738 20.18 52.23 39.07
N SER A 739 19.10 52.17 38.27
CA SER A 739 18.75 53.13 37.19
C SER A 739 17.37 52.71 36.65
N GLU A 740 16.27 53.34 37.05
CA GLU A 740 15.70 54.61 36.54
C GLU A 740 14.68 54.43 35.39
N THR A 741 13.70 55.33 35.32
CA THR A 741 12.44 55.14 34.56
C THR A 741 12.02 56.39 33.79
N GLY A 742 11.54 56.22 32.55
CA GLY A 742 10.85 57.27 31.79
C GLY A 742 9.43 56.86 31.40
N ARG A 743 8.45 57.76 31.58
CA ARG A 743 7.04 57.60 31.15
C ARG A 743 6.60 58.79 30.28
N VAL A 744 5.74 58.54 29.31
CA VAL A 744 4.81 59.52 28.71
C VAL A 744 3.45 58.84 28.51
N SER A 745 2.34 59.60 28.51
CA SER A 745 0.97 59.08 28.72
C SER A 745 -0.11 59.74 27.85
N GLY A 746 -1.25 59.05 27.68
CA GLY A 746 -2.56 59.58 27.20
C GLY A 746 -2.97 59.09 25.80
N SER A 747 -4.26 59.04 25.42
CA SER A 747 -5.57 59.10 26.13
C SER A 747 -6.70 58.77 25.11
N GLY A 748 -7.95 58.43 25.44
CA GLY A 748 -8.64 58.20 26.72
C GLY A 748 -10.19 58.08 26.51
N HIS A 749 -10.98 58.09 27.59
CA HIS A 749 -12.48 58.19 27.65
C HIS A 749 -13.30 56.93 27.22
N SER A 750 -14.48 56.63 27.79
CA SER A 750 -15.12 57.12 29.05
C SER A 750 -16.35 56.29 29.51
N ARG A 751 -16.60 56.25 30.85
CA ARG A 751 -17.91 56.06 31.56
C ARG A 751 -18.60 54.66 31.47
N ASN A 752 -19.50 54.21 32.38
CA ASN A 752 -20.12 54.88 33.55
C ASN A 752 -20.55 53.94 34.73
N GLU A 753 -20.45 54.48 35.96
CA GLU A 753 -21.31 54.38 37.18
C GLU A 753 -22.05 53.12 37.72
N SER A 754 -21.89 52.92 39.06
CA SER A 754 -22.87 52.40 40.06
C SER A 754 -23.29 50.91 40.04
N GLY A 755 -23.80 50.28 41.12
CA GLY A 755 -23.92 50.70 42.52
C GLY A 755 -24.77 49.75 43.42
N SER A 756 -24.34 49.56 44.69
CA SER A 756 -25.12 49.04 45.86
C SER A 756 -25.97 47.75 45.80
N SER A 757 -25.47 46.69 46.45
CA SER A 757 -26.16 45.77 47.42
C SER A 757 -27.68 45.53 47.40
N SER A 758 -28.12 44.26 47.53
CA SER A 758 -28.74 43.74 48.78
C SER A 758 -29.20 42.25 48.70
N ARG A 759 -29.77 41.77 49.82
CA ARG A 759 -30.38 40.46 50.18
C ARG A 759 -31.19 39.76 49.05
N GLY A 760 -31.41 38.44 49.02
CA GLY A 760 -31.09 37.36 49.99
C GLY A 760 -32.35 36.66 50.54
N GLY A 761 -32.59 35.38 50.19
CA GLY A 761 -33.79 34.62 50.63
C GLY A 761 -33.79 33.10 50.36
N THR A 762 -33.62 32.32 51.44
CA THR A 762 -34.30 31.04 51.78
C THR A 762 -34.52 29.91 50.73
N GLY A 763 -33.63 28.92 50.69
CA GLY A 763 -33.69 27.70 51.54
C GLY A 763 -34.64 26.53 51.20
N VAL A 764 -34.11 25.29 51.30
CA VAL A 764 -34.75 23.93 51.29
C VAL A 764 -35.51 23.56 49.98
N THR A 765 -35.33 22.43 49.28
CA THR A 765 -34.82 21.05 49.53
C THR A 765 -34.11 20.52 48.25
N ALA A 766 -33.64 19.26 48.10
CA ALA A 766 -32.73 18.42 48.91
C ALA A 766 -32.28 17.18 48.05
N ALA A 767 -31.14 16.55 48.40
CA ALA A 767 -30.47 15.44 47.67
C ALA A 767 -29.97 15.75 46.24
N GLY A 768 -28.92 15.11 45.70
CA GLY A 768 -27.94 14.20 46.32
C GLY A 768 -27.33 13.20 45.32
N TYR A 769 -26.11 13.45 44.83
CA TYR A 769 -25.38 12.52 43.94
C TYR A 769 -23.88 12.46 44.29
N ASN A 770 -23.32 11.25 44.26
CA ASN A 770 -21.90 10.96 44.44
C ASN A 770 -21.37 10.25 43.18
N ALA A 771 -20.14 10.56 42.76
CA ALA A 771 -19.51 9.92 41.59
C ALA A 771 -18.88 8.55 41.96
N VAL A 772 -18.80 7.66 40.97
CA VAL A 772 -18.48 6.22 41.16
C VAL A 772 -17.12 5.85 40.55
N ARG A 773 -16.33 5.05 41.27
CA ARG A 773 -15.07 4.44 40.77
C ARG A 773 -15.34 3.38 39.70
N ARG A 774 -14.37 3.14 38.82
CA ARG A 774 -14.32 1.96 37.92
C ARG A 774 -12.96 1.26 38.01
N ASN A 775 -13.00 -0.06 38.19
CA ASN A 775 -12.02 -1.00 37.62
C ASN A 775 -12.55 -1.38 36.19
N SER A 776 -12.03 -2.28 35.36
CA SER A 776 -11.08 -3.41 35.47
C SER A 776 -10.75 -3.91 34.04
N ASP A 777 -9.67 -4.61 33.70
CA ASP A 777 -8.29 -4.83 34.23
C ASP A 777 -7.51 -5.57 33.09
N ALA A 778 -6.16 -5.60 33.08
CA ALA A 778 -5.36 -6.29 32.04
C ALA A 778 -4.02 -6.85 32.56
N SER A 779 -3.55 -7.96 31.97
CA SER A 779 -2.26 -8.64 32.25
C SER A 779 -1.22 -8.30 31.15
N ASP A 780 0.08 -8.64 31.21
CA ASP A 780 0.86 -9.59 32.03
C ASP A 780 2.27 -9.04 32.40
N GLY A 781 2.91 -9.65 33.39
CA GLY A 781 4.37 -9.86 33.41
C GLY A 781 5.36 -8.69 33.60
N GLU A 782 5.48 -8.13 34.82
CA GLU A 782 6.80 -7.73 35.33
C GLU A 782 7.05 -8.41 36.69
N GLU A 783 8.31 -8.80 36.92
CA GLU A 783 8.79 -9.51 38.12
C GLU A 783 8.74 -8.62 39.38
N ASP A 784 8.81 -9.22 40.58
CA ASP A 784 9.10 -8.46 41.80
C ASP A 784 10.54 -7.92 41.73
N LEU A 785 10.67 -6.65 41.32
CA LEU A 785 11.93 -6.03 40.91
C LEU A 785 12.97 -5.85 42.04
N LEU A 786 12.67 -6.27 43.27
CA LEU A 786 13.62 -6.32 44.39
C LEU A 786 13.79 -7.75 44.98
N ALA A 787 13.12 -8.77 44.43
CA ALA A 787 13.16 -10.13 44.96
C ALA A 787 14.45 -10.90 44.62
N GLY A 788 15.42 -10.84 45.54
CA GLY A 788 16.32 -11.97 45.79
C GLY A 788 17.72 -11.95 45.16
N GLN A 789 18.13 -10.88 44.47
CA GLN A 789 19.54 -10.69 44.07
C GLN A 789 20.03 -9.28 44.42
N GLU A 790 21.26 -9.18 44.91
CA GLU A 790 21.90 -7.88 45.13
C GLU A 790 22.14 -7.18 43.78
N PRO A 791 21.91 -5.86 43.67
CA PRO A 791 22.23 -5.13 42.45
C PRO A 791 23.73 -5.20 42.17
N THR A 792 24.11 -5.45 40.91
CA THR A 792 25.53 -5.50 40.48
C THR A 792 25.86 -4.33 39.55
N PHE A 793 27.08 -3.80 39.62
CA PHE A 793 27.52 -2.71 38.75
C PHE A 793 27.45 -3.08 37.27
N VAL A 794 27.76 -4.35 36.93
CA VAL A 794 27.69 -4.87 35.55
C VAL A 794 26.24 -4.90 35.04
N GLY A 795 25.27 -5.28 35.87
CA GLY A 795 23.85 -5.22 35.51
C GLY A 795 23.37 -3.78 35.22
N VAL A 796 23.82 -2.81 36.03
CA VAL A 796 23.53 -1.39 35.81
C VAL A 796 24.17 -0.86 34.53
N MET A 797 25.40 -1.29 34.21
CA MET A 797 26.11 -0.93 32.99
C MET A 797 25.44 -1.52 31.73
N LEU A 798 24.92 -2.74 31.79
CA LEU A 798 24.25 -3.37 30.65
C LEU A 798 22.81 -2.87 30.44
N ASN A 799 22.08 -2.51 31.51
CA ASN A 799 20.67 -2.11 31.44
C ASN A 799 20.33 -0.86 32.30
N PRO A 800 20.95 0.31 32.06
CA PRO A 800 20.75 1.49 32.88
C PRO A 800 19.30 2.02 32.85
N ARG A 801 18.57 1.83 31.74
CA ARG A 801 17.13 2.21 31.63
C ARG A 801 16.23 1.39 32.58
N ARG A 802 16.48 0.08 32.75
CA ARG A 802 15.74 -0.76 33.72
C ARG A 802 16.08 -0.33 35.16
N SER A 803 17.35 -0.05 35.43
CA SER A 803 17.83 0.43 36.74
C SER A 803 17.24 1.80 37.15
N LEU A 804 17.12 2.73 36.20
CA LEU A 804 16.51 4.05 36.45
C LEU A 804 15.00 3.97 36.72
N ARG A 805 14.28 3.03 36.10
CA ARG A 805 12.85 2.79 36.41
C ARG A 805 12.62 2.37 37.86
N VAL A 806 13.56 1.61 38.46
CA VAL A 806 13.51 1.26 39.89
C VAL A 806 13.73 2.50 40.76
N ILE A 807 14.75 3.32 40.46
CA ILE A 807 15.06 4.54 41.25
C ILE A 807 13.92 5.58 41.19
N ASN A 808 13.14 5.63 40.11
CA ASN A 808 12.07 6.61 39.92
C ASN A 808 10.67 6.11 40.34
N ARG A 809 10.56 4.92 40.95
CA ARG A 809 9.30 4.28 41.35
C ARG A 809 9.17 4.07 42.88
N ASP A 810 10.28 4.30 43.61
CA ASP A 810 10.40 4.41 45.08
C ASP A 810 10.66 5.87 45.51
#